data_AF-A0A1M5SU31-F1
#
_entry.id   AF-A0A1M5SU31-F1
#
_cell.length_a   1.000
_cell.length_b   1.000
_cell.length_c   1.000
_cell.angle_alpha   90.00
_cell.angle_beta   90.00
_cell.angle_gamma   90.00
#
_symmetry.space_group_name_H-M   'P 1'
#
loop_
_entity.id
_entity.type
_entity.pdbx_description
1 polymer ?
#
loop_
_entity_poly.entity_id
_entity_poly.type
_entity_poly.pdbx_seq_one_letter_code
_entity_poly.pdbx_strand_id
1 'polypeptide(L)'
;MRKISHQTSGLMVALLSGVLLSACGGSGDSSSAKSPAVLGTPPTEVTPPAGTTPTPTPTPTPTPTPTPTPTPAPPSNTTPPTDADIVGENVVTNIRFEATTTTPQPKVPVTFGQVFAKGDLDAGHTVTGRLNDGTSVPLQVNVKARHPDGSVRHAIISAKLNNLLVGQSQIVQMTRVATSADAAPTAPTALLDSGFTTNVSATIAGKPYTASADSLLRSGNYKTWLSGPVANEWMVSAPLKDANGTPHPHLTARFAIRAFTGTSQVRVDVTVENNWAFEPNPQNFVYDAKVTVNGQAVYTKAGLTHYNHARWRKVFWTGGEPYVHAKHNVRYILNSRALPNFDANVRFTEAKLASWKTAFSGAKTEPMGVGLAMAYMPTTGGRDDIGILPAWAATYLMTQDKRAKDVTLGTADLAGSWSAHYRDRNTDRPVSVVDYPYMTILGQKTDTYNPVTKNFEAFPQCAAGADCNTPYTHDGAHQPAFAYLPYLVTGDYYYLEELQFWAMWDIFMANPGYRDHEKGLIKADQVRGQAWDLRTVGEAAYITPDADPLKGQLNNFVNNNLDWYNLNYTNNPDTNVFGVLTHSSAMGYNGGSGMAPWMDDFFTAIVGHINELGYTKALPLLKWKAKFPIMRMTSPDACWISGAIYSLNIRNGANGPFYTSMGEAYRASAPASLLPLGCNSNAMATALSLRVGEMTGYSDSNTGYPSNMQPALAYAAEVGGTSGTTAWSIFMARSVKPDYGLGPQFAILPR
;
A
#
# COMPACT_ATOMS: atom_id res chain seq x y z
N MET A 1 64.89 11.25 30.27
CA MET A 1 64.43 12.60 30.69
C MET A 1 63.98 13.38 29.46
N ARG A 2 62.90 14.15 29.60
CA ARG A 2 62.17 14.99 28.62
C ARG A 2 61.05 14.32 27.80
N LYS A 3 59.83 14.55 28.31
CA LYS A 3 58.51 14.44 27.67
C LYS A 3 58.43 15.41 26.47
N ILE A 4 57.80 14.98 25.38
CA ILE A 4 57.21 15.87 24.37
C ILE A 4 55.79 15.35 24.08
N SER A 5 54.82 16.24 24.25
CA SER A 5 53.40 16.05 24.02
C SER A 5 53.07 16.08 22.52
N HIS A 6 52.26 15.13 22.04
CA HIS A 6 51.56 15.26 20.77
C HIS A 6 50.17 15.85 21.00
N GLN A 7 49.97 17.08 20.52
CA GLN A 7 48.63 17.62 20.23
C GLN A 7 48.18 17.09 18.87
N THR A 8 46.99 16.49 18.85
CA THR A 8 46.25 16.11 17.66
C THR A 8 45.37 17.27 17.22
N SER A 9 45.67 17.89 16.08
CA SER A 9 44.75 18.81 15.40
C SER A 9 43.77 18.01 14.54
N GLY A 10 42.52 17.95 14.99
CA GLY A 10 41.41 17.42 14.19
C GLY A 10 41.01 18.42 13.11
N LEU A 11 41.12 18.02 11.85
CA LEU A 11 40.52 18.73 10.72
C LEU A 11 39.06 18.29 10.62
N MET A 12 38.14 19.18 11.02
CA MET A 12 36.72 19.07 10.68
C MET A 12 36.55 19.29 9.17
N VAL A 13 36.21 18.24 8.43
CA VAL A 13 35.67 18.36 7.07
C VAL A 13 34.15 18.36 7.20
N ALA A 14 33.55 19.55 7.09
CA ALA A 14 32.11 19.72 6.97
C ALA A 14 31.68 19.37 5.54
N LEU A 15 31.05 18.21 5.37
CA LEU A 15 30.35 17.84 4.14
C LEU A 15 28.88 18.27 4.26
N LEU A 16 28.52 19.30 3.49
CA LEU A 16 27.14 19.69 3.23
C LEU A 16 26.48 18.61 2.35
N SER A 17 25.68 17.74 2.96
CA SER A 17 24.66 16.98 2.24
C SER A 17 23.39 17.83 2.21
N GLY A 18 23.14 18.49 1.09
CA GLY A 18 21.95 19.30 0.86
C GLY A 18 20.69 18.44 0.77
N VAL A 19 20.02 18.24 1.91
CA VAL A 19 18.61 17.82 1.94
C VAL A 19 17.79 19.06 1.60
N LEU A 20 17.31 19.15 0.35
CA LEU A 20 16.37 20.19 -0.06
C LEU A 20 15.02 19.94 0.63
N LEU A 21 14.76 20.65 1.73
CA LEU A 21 13.41 20.87 2.22
C LEU A 21 12.69 21.82 1.25
N SER A 22 11.88 21.28 0.34
CA SER A 22 10.94 22.10 -0.42
C SER A 22 9.78 22.50 0.49
N ALA A 23 9.70 23.80 0.80
CA ALA A 23 8.61 24.40 1.55
C ALA A 23 7.27 24.30 0.80
N CYS A 24 6.21 23.98 1.54
CA CYS A 24 4.84 23.85 1.05
C CYS A 24 4.11 25.20 0.94
N GLY A 25 3.30 25.34 -0.11
CA GLY A 25 2.26 26.36 -0.26
C GLY A 25 1.23 25.84 -1.28
N GLY A 26 -0.05 25.85 -0.89
CA GLY A 26 -1.13 25.23 -1.66
C GLY A 26 -1.84 26.13 -2.67
N SER A 27 -2.48 25.43 -3.63
CA SER A 27 -3.66 25.77 -4.43
C SER A 27 -3.51 26.52 -5.77
N GLY A 28 -4.04 25.89 -6.83
CA GLY A 28 -4.71 26.60 -7.94
C GLY A 28 -4.42 26.10 -9.36
N ASP A 29 -5.32 25.25 -9.87
CA ASP A 29 -5.72 25.03 -11.27
C ASP A 29 -4.72 25.09 -12.43
N SER A 30 -4.70 23.98 -13.18
CA SER A 30 -4.18 23.89 -14.54
C SER A 30 -5.05 24.68 -15.54
N SER A 31 -4.47 25.70 -16.16
CA SER A 31 -4.65 25.91 -17.61
C SER A 31 -3.33 26.38 -18.24
N SER A 32 -3.11 25.87 -19.44
CA SER A 32 -1.87 25.77 -20.21
C SER A 32 -1.14 27.09 -20.57
N ALA A 33 0.15 27.10 -20.25
CA ALA A 33 1.32 27.55 -21.02
C ALA A 33 1.19 28.65 -22.11
N LYS A 34 2.00 29.71 -21.95
CA LYS A 34 3.04 30.15 -22.91
C LYS A 34 3.90 31.28 -22.31
N SER A 35 5.19 31.27 -22.60
CA SER A 35 6.18 32.31 -22.26
C SER A 35 6.91 32.70 -23.55
N PRO A 36 7.72 33.78 -23.62
CA PRO A 36 7.52 35.18 -23.20
C PRO A 36 7.89 36.18 -24.34
N ALA A 37 7.49 37.47 -24.27
CA ALA A 37 8.25 38.59 -24.86
C ALA A 37 7.60 39.99 -24.73
N VAL A 38 8.39 40.92 -24.17
CA VAL A 38 8.68 42.30 -24.64
C VAL A 38 7.70 43.46 -24.39
N LEU A 39 8.32 44.56 -23.91
CA LEU A 39 7.79 45.90 -23.63
C LEU A 39 7.05 46.57 -24.80
N GLY A 40 6.02 47.37 -24.46
CA GLY A 40 5.43 48.37 -25.37
C GLY A 40 4.36 49.23 -24.69
N THR A 41 4.51 50.55 -24.83
CA THR A 41 3.72 51.69 -24.30
C THR A 41 2.23 51.76 -24.71
N PRO A 42 1.38 52.55 -24.00
CA PRO A 42 -0.07 52.63 -24.26
C PRO A 42 -0.41 53.64 -25.38
N PRO A 43 -1.61 53.56 -25.98
CA PRO A 43 -2.40 54.80 -26.05
C PRO A 43 -3.94 54.68 -26.07
N THR A 44 -4.53 55.75 -25.53
CA THR A 44 -5.72 56.52 -25.97
C THR A 44 -7.14 55.96 -25.92
N GLU A 45 -7.86 56.59 -25.00
CA GLU A 45 -9.30 56.86 -24.90
C GLU A 45 -9.89 57.56 -26.14
N VAL A 46 -11.05 57.09 -26.61
CA VAL A 46 -11.93 57.82 -27.54
C VAL A 46 -13.38 57.69 -27.03
N THR A 47 -14.01 58.84 -26.81
CA THR A 47 -15.39 59.05 -26.34
C THR A 47 -16.42 58.87 -27.49
N PRO A 48 -17.72 58.63 -27.20
CA PRO A 48 -18.73 58.16 -28.16
C PRO A 48 -19.64 59.31 -28.69
N PRO A 49 -20.47 59.07 -29.72
CA PRO A 49 -21.65 59.90 -29.99
C PRO A 49 -22.97 59.25 -29.54
N ALA A 50 -23.83 60.10 -28.96
CA ALA A 50 -25.28 59.92 -28.77
C ALA A 50 -26.00 59.74 -30.14
N GLY A 51 -27.20 59.21 -30.28
CA GLY A 51 -28.27 58.75 -29.40
C GLY A 51 -29.56 58.73 -30.23
N THR A 52 -30.48 57.79 -30.00
CA THR A 52 -31.91 57.92 -30.37
C THR A 52 -32.80 57.06 -29.46
N THR A 53 -33.89 57.68 -29.00
CA THR A 53 -34.96 57.23 -28.10
C THR A 53 -35.81 56.06 -28.67
N PRO A 54 -36.34 55.14 -27.83
CA PRO A 54 -37.12 53.98 -28.26
C PRO A 54 -38.63 54.23 -28.44
N THR A 55 -39.27 53.45 -29.33
CA THR A 55 -40.74 53.29 -29.47
C THR A 55 -41.16 51.91 -28.91
N PRO A 56 -42.30 51.79 -28.19
CA PRO A 56 -42.66 50.58 -27.44
C PRO A 56 -43.10 49.40 -28.32
N THR A 57 -42.64 48.19 -27.97
CA THR A 57 -43.02 46.91 -28.59
C THR A 57 -43.91 46.11 -27.62
N PRO A 58 -44.99 45.45 -28.09
CA PRO A 58 -46.07 44.92 -27.25
C PRO A 58 -45.71 43.73 -26.35
N THR A 59 -46.44 43.63 -25.25
CA THR A 59 -46.41 42.58 -24.23
C THR A 59 -46.65 41.18 -24.82
N PRO A 60 -45.74 40.20 -24.64
CA PRO A 60 -45.99 38.81 -25.02
C PRO A 60 -46.90 38.08 -24.02
N THR A 61 -47.84 37.32 -24.56
CA THR A 61 -48.73 36.36 -23.89
C THR A 61 -47.93 35.26 -23.16
N PRO A 62 -48.33 34.81 -21.95
CA PRO A 62 -47.60 33.78 -21.21
C PRO A 62 -47.54 32.45 -21.95
N THR A 63 -46.32 31.94 -22.13
CA THR A 63 -46.02 30.59 -22.61
C THR A 63 -46.38 29.56 -21.52
N PRO A 64 -47.04 28.44 -21.85
CA PRO A 64 -47.35 27.40 -20.87
C PRO A 64 -46.07 26.81 -20.28
N THR A 65 -46.06 26.66 -18.95
CA THR A 65 -44.99 26.05 -18.16
C THR A 65 -44.65 24.66 -18.70
N PRO A 66 -43.36 24.34 -18.98
CA PRO A 66 -42.96 22.98 -19.32
C PRO A 66 -43.25 22.04 -18.15
N THR A 67 -43.91 20.92 -18.46
CA THR A 67 -44.10 19.80 -17.53
C THR A 67 -42.75 19.41 -16.92
N PRO A 68 -42.64 19.25 -15.58
CA PRO A 68 -41.39 18.85 -14.96
C PRO A 68 -40.91 17.54 -15.57
N THR A 69 -39.70 17.57 -16.14
CA THR A 69 -38.95 16.35 -16.44
C THR A 69 -38.84 15.55 -15.14
N PRO A 70 -39.13 14.24 -15.13
CA PRO A 70 -38.99 13.45 -13.92
C PRO A 70 -37.58 13.62 -13.36
N THR A 71 -37.50 14.07 -12.11
CA THR A 71 -36.27 14.10 -11.33
C THR A 71 -35.59 12.73 -11.48
N PRO A 72 -34.32 12.66 -11.93
CA PRO A 72 -33.57 11.41 -11.90
C PRO A 72 -33.70 10.81 -10.50
N ALA A 73 -34.01 9.52 -10.41
CA ALA A 73 -34.01 8.83 -9.12
C ALA A 73 -32.71 9.18 -8.37
N PRO A 74 -32.76 9.46 -7.06
CA PRO A 74 -31.55 9.75 -6.29
C PRO A 74 -30.51 8.66 -6.58
N PRO A 75 -29.23 9.01 -6.80
CA PRO A 75 -28.21 8.00 -7.07
C PRO A 75 -28.30 6.94 -5.99
N SER A 76 -28.50 5.68 -6.40
CA SER A 76 -28.58 4.56 -5.48
C SER A 76 -27.24 4.48 -4.75
N ASN A 77 -27.22 4.89 -3.49
CA ASN A 77 -26.10 4.61 -2.62
C ASN A 77 -26.01 3.10 -2.50
N THR A 78 -24.92 2.52 -2.97
CA THR A 78 -24.60 1.11 -2.69
C THR A 78 -24.24 1.01 -1.22
N THR A 79 -25.07 0.28 -0.49
CA THR A 79 -24.73 -0.17 0.86
C THR A 79 -23.52 -1.11 0.73
N PRO A 80 -22.52 -1.04 1.62
CA PRO A 80 -21.50 -2.07 1.71
C PRO A 80 -22.17 -3.45 1.75
N PRO A 81 -21.49 -4.50 1.24
CA PRO A 81 -22.05 -5.82 1.12
C PRO A 81 -22.61 -6.19 2.49
N THR A 82 -23.88 -6.57 2.52
CA THR A 82 -24.40 -7.30 3.67
C THR A 82 -23.61 -8.60 3.69
N ASP A 83 -22.64 -8.66 4.59
CA ASP A 83 -21.92 -9.89 4.92
C ASP A 83 -22.96 -10.98 5.12
N ALA A 84 -22.72 -12.16 4.55
CA ALA A 84 -23.60 -13.26 4.84
C ALA A 84 -23.46 -13.62 6.32
N ASP A 85 -24.59 -13.87 7.00
CA ASP A 85 -24.55 -14.33 8.38
C ASP A 85 -23.72 -15.61 8.48
N ILE A 86 -22.95 -15.69 9.57
CA ILE A 86 -22.24 -16.90 9.96
C ILE A 86 -23.29 -17.77 10.68
N VAL A 87 -23.70 -18.86 10.04
CA VAL A 87 -24.82 -19.70 10.50
C VAL A 87 -24.35 -21.12 10.75
N GLY A 88 -24.53 -21.60 11.98
CA GLY A 88 -24.25 -22.96 12.40
C GLY A 88 -23.16 -23.06 13.46
N GLU A 89 -23.15 -24.17 14.20
CA GLU A 89 -22.12 -24.45 15.20
C GLU A 89 -20.75 -24.69 14.53
N ASN A 90 -19.68 -24.22 15.15
CA ASN A 90 -18.29 -24.33 14.67
C ASN A 90 -17.99 -23.64 13.32
N VAL A 91 -18.90 -22.81 12.78
CA VAL A 91 -18.58 -22.00 11.61
C VAL A 91 -17.69 -20.84 12.02
N VAL A 92 -16.53 -20.75 11.38
CA VAL A 92 -15.51 -19.73 11.66
C VAL A 92 -15.82 -18.44 10.89
N THR A 93 -16.06 -18.57 9.59
CA THR A 93 -16.39 -17.47 8.69
C THR A 93 -16.99 -18.00 7.40
N ASN A 94 -17.22 -17.16 6.40
CA ASN A 94 -17.76 -17.55 5.10
C ASN A 94 -17.14 -16.77 3.94
N ILE A 95 -17.36 -17.30 2.74
CA ILE A 95 -17.01 -16.65 1.48
C ILE A 95 -18.16 -16.77 0.49
N ARG A 96 -18.45 -15.68 -0.23
CA ARG A 96 -19.47 -15.65 -1.28
C ARG A 96 -18.80 -15.68 -2.65
N PHE A 97 -19.29 -16.55 -3.52
CA PHE A 97 -18.90 -16.63 -4.93
C PHE A 97 -20.05 -16.15 -5.81
N GLU A 98 -19.78 -15.14 -6.63
CA GLU A 98 -20.72 -14.57 -7.59
C GLU A 98 -20.26 -14.91 -9.02
N ALA A 99 -21.18 -15.41 -9.85
CA ALA A 99 -20.89 -15.59 -11.28
C ALA A 99 -20.72 -14.22 -11.95
N THR A 100 -19.68 -14.09 -12.78
CA THR A 100 -19.41 -12.85 -13.55
C THR A 100 -19.59 -13.04 -15.06
N THR A 101 -20.29 -14.11 -15.43
CA THR A 101 -20.57 -14.51 -16.82
C THR A 101 -22.07 -14.60 -17.06
N THR A 102 -22.45 -14.62 -18.33
CA THR A 102 -23.83 -14.79 -18.82
C THR A 102 -24.20 -16.26 -19.10
N THR A 103 -23.29 -17.21 -18.87
CA THR A 103 -23.54 -18.65 -19.05
C THR A 103 -23.21 -19.45 -17.78
N PRO A 104 -23.98 -20.51 -17.43
CA PRO A 104 -23.64 -21.40 -16.32
C PRO A 104 -22.23 -21.99 -16.42
N GLN A 105 -21.56 -22.13 -15.28
CA GLN A 105 -20.20 -22.70 -15.24
C GLN A 105 -20.17 -23.96 -14.38
N PRO A 106 -19.92 -25.15 -14.96
CA PRO A 106 -19.68 -26.37 -14.20
C PRO A 106 -18.25 -26.39 -13.64
N LYS A 107 -18.04 -27.09 -12.52
CA LYS A 107 -16.72 -27.43 -11.96
C LYS A 107 -15.80 -26.21 -11.75
N VAL A 108 -16.32 -25.08 -11.29
CA VAL A 108 -15.59 -23.81 -11.15
C VAL A 108 -14.48 -23.93 -10.09
N PRO A 109 -13.19 -23.90 -10.46
CA PRO A 109 -12.12 -23.88 -9.50
C PRO A 109 -12.00 -22.47 -8.91
N VAL A 110 -11.78 -22.42 -7.60
CA VAL A 110 -11.54 -21.18 -6.87
C VAL A 110 -10.34 -21.36 -5.95
N THR A 111 -9.54 -20.30 -5.82
CA THR A 111 -8.47 -20.20 -4.84
C THR A 111 -8.47 -18.79 -4.28
N PHE A 112 -8.38 -18.66 -2.95
CA PHE A 112 -8.38 -17.38 -2.26
C PHE A 112 -7.51 -17.45 -1.01
N GLY A 113 -7.00 -16.31 -0.56
CA GLY A 113 -6.36 -16.16 0.75
C GLY A 113 -7.42 -15.90 1.82
N GLN A 114 -7.22 -16.45 3.01
CA GLN A 114 -8.11 -16.26 4.16
C GLN A 114 -7.27 -16.01 5.41
N VAL A 115 -7.55 -14.89 6.08
CA VAL A 115 -7.05 -14.65 7.44
C VAL A 115 -8.00 -15.25 8.46
N PHE A 116 -7.45 -15.68 9.59
CA PHE A 116 -8.21 -16.23 10.71
C PHE A 116 -7.86 -15.45 11.98
N ALA A 117 -8.88 -15.13 12.77
CA ALA A 117 -8.65 -14.52 14.07
C ALA A 117 -7.90 -15.50 14.98
N LYS A 118 -7.11 -14.94 15.91
CA LYS A 118 -6.34 -15.75 16.86
C LYS A 118 -7.28 -16.67 17.65
N GLY A 119 -6.97 -17.96 17.69
CA GLY A 119 -7.75 -18.99 18.37
C GLY A 119 -8.91 -19.61 17.57
N ASP A 120 -9.36 -19.00 16.47
CA ASP A 120 -10.54 -19.50 15.72
C ASP A 120 -10.28 -20.81 14.97
N LEU A 121 -9.05 -20.98 14.48
CA LEU A 121 -8.61 -22.20 13.81
C LEU A 121 -7.32 -22.70 14.46
N ASP A 122 -7.48 -23.39 15.58
CA ASP A 122 -6.42 -23.89 16.44
C ASP A 122 -5.59 -25.02 15.81
N ALA A 123 -4.46 -25.35 16.45
CA ALA A 123 -3.57 -26.41 15.97
C ALA A 123 -4.29 -27.76 15.94
N GLY A 124 -4.15 -28.51 14.84
CA GLY A 124 -4.85 -29.79 14.64
C GLY A 124 -6.27 -29.65 14.06
N HIS A 125 -6.72 -28.43 13.76
CA HIS A 125 -7.96 -28.18 13.03
C HIS A 125 -7.70 -27.58 11.64
N THR A 126 -8.65 -27.83 10.74
CA THR A 126 -8.77 -27.23 9.40
C THR A 126 -10.22 -26.77 9.18
N VAL A 127 -10.54 -26.25 8.00
CA VAL A 127 -11.93 -25.91 7.63
C VAL A 127 -12.41 -26.79 6.48
N THR A 128 -13.68 -27.17 6.54
CA THR A 128 -14.45 -27.68 5.39
C THR A 128 -15.52 -26.68 4.99
N GLY A 129 -16.02 -26.77 3.77
CA GLY A 129 -17.03 -25.88 3.23
C GLY A 129 -18.42 -26.50 3.28
N ARG A 130 -19.43 -25.68 3.52
CA ARG A 130 -20.84 -26.09 3.38
C ARG A 130 -21.65 -24.99 2.69
N LEU A 131 -22.40 -25.37 1.66
CA LEU A 131 -23.38 -24.48 1.02
C LEU A 131 -24.61 -24.31 1.92
N ASN A 132 -25.41 -23.27 1.63
CA ASN A 132 -26.64 -22.99 2.38
C ASN A 132 -27.67 -24.13 2.32
N ASP A 133 -27.66 -24.95 1.27
CA ASP A 133 -28.53 -26.13 1.12
C ASP A 133 -28.01 -27.36 1.89
N GLY A 134 -26.89 -27.22 2.61
CA GLY A 134 -26.26 -28.26 3.40
C GLY A 134 -25.23 -29.10 2.64
N THR A 135 -25.06 -28.89 1.33
CA THR A 135 -24.08 -29.62 0.50
C THR A 135 -22.66 -29.35 0.98
N SER A 136 -21.86 -30.40 1.13
CA SER A 136 -20.44 -30.29 1.51
C SER A 136 -19.58 -29.87 0.31
N VAL A 137 -18.66 -28.94 0.55
CA VAL A 137 -17.67 -28.46 -0.40
C VAL A 137 -16.29 -28.75 0.20
N PRO A 138 -15.56 -29.77 -0.26
CA PRO A 138 -14.22 -30.03 0.21
C PRO A 138 -13.31 -28.82 -0.01
N LEU A 139 -12.58 -28.42 1.03
CA LEU A 139 -11.62 -27.33 0.98
C LEU A 139 -10.21 -27.89 1.16
N GLN A 140 -9.32 -27.58 0.22
CA GLN A 140 -7.88 -27.75 0.42
C GLN A 140 -7.36 -26.50 1.12
N VAL A 141 -6.72 -26.67 2.29
CA VAL A 141 -6.22 -25.56 3.11
C VAL A 141 -4.69 -25.64 3.19
N ASN A 142 -4.00 -24.74 2.48
CA ASN A 142 -2.55 -24.59 2.61
C ASN A 142 -2.23 -23.48 3.61
N VAL A 143 -1.98 -23.87 4.87
CA VAL A 143 -1.58 -22.94 5.94
C VAL A 143 -0.24 -22.28 5.58
N LYS A 144 -0.20 -20.96 5.62
CA LYS A 144 1.00 -20.18 5.33
C LYS A 144 1.60 -19.58 6.59
N ALA A 145 0.77 -19.05 7.48
CA ALA A 145 1.21 -18.35 8.65
C ALA A 145 0.35 -18.70 9.87
N ARG A 146 0.96 -18.77 11.05
CA ARG A 146 0.33 -19.08 12.34
C ARG A 146 0.53 -17.97 13.36
N HIS A 147 -0.46 -17.76 14.21
CA HIS A 147 -0.38 -16.94 15.41
C HIS A 147 0.57 -17.58 16.43
N PRO A 148 1.08 -16.81 17.42
CA PRO A 148 1.98 -17.34 18.44
C PRO A 148 1.41 -18.51 19.28
N ASP A 149 0.09 -18.64 19.38
CA ASP A 149 -0.58 -19.76 20.07
C ASP A 149 -0.72 -21.02 19.18
N GLY A 150 -0.18 -20.98 17.96
CA GLY A 150 -0.24 -22.07 16.98
C GLY A 150 -1.50 -22.08 16.11
N SER A 151 -2.51 -21.24 16.40
CA SER A 151 -3.69 -21.12 15.55
C SER A 151 -3.31 -20.57 14.17
N VAL A 152 -4.05 -20.93 13.13
CA VAL A 152 -3.82 -20.42 11.77
C VAL A 152 -4.07 -18.92 11.77
N ARG A 153 -3.18 -18.16 11.13
CA ARG A 153 -3.28 -16.71 10.90
C ARG A 153 -3.65 -16.40 9.47
N HIS A 154 -3.02 -17.10 8.53
CA HIS A 154 -3.32 -17.00 7.10
C HIS A 154 -3.16 -18.36 6.41
N ALA A 155 -4.11 -18.68 5.55
CA ALA A 155 -4.05 -19.85 4.69
C ALA A 155 -4.55 -19.52 3.28
N ILE A 156 -4.11 -20.31 2.32
CA ILE A 156 -4.63 -20.29 0.95
C ILE A 156 -5.58 -21.46 0.81
N ILE A 157 -6.83 -21.16 0.45
CA ILE A 157 -7.90 -22.15 0.37
C ILE A 157 -8.26 -22.35 -1.09
N SER A 158 -8.29 -23.59 -1.53
CA SER A 158 -8.76 -23.98 -2.86
C SER A 158 -9.97 -24.90 -2.78
N ALA A 159 -10.93 -24.67 -3.66
CA ALA A 159 -12.15 -25.47 -3.77
C ALA A 159 -12.57 -25.62 -5.25
N LYS A 160 -13.50 -26.54 -5.49
CA LYS A 160 -14.16 -26.71 -6.78
C LYS A 160 -15.67 -26.67 -6.57
N LEU A 161 -16.32 -25.62 -7.06
CA LEU A 161 -17.77 -25.50 -7.01
C LEU A 161 -18.37 -26.36 -8.11
N ASN A 162 -19.33 -27.22 -7.78
CA ASN A 162 -19.91 -28.15 -8.76
C ASN A 162 -20.58 -27.42 -9.93
N ASN A 163 -21.30 -26.34 -9.63
CA ASN A 163 -21.95 -25.50 -10.63
C ASN A 163 -22.14 -24.09 -10.05
N LEU A 164 -21.89 -23.08 -10.87
CA LEU A 164 -22.17 -21.68 -10.55
C LEU A 164 -23.07 -21.10 -11.65
N LEU A 165 -24.34 -20.85 -11.29
CA LEU A 165 -25.36 -20.38 -12.22
C LEU A 165 -25.27 -18.86 -12.44
N VAL A 166 -25.73 -18.41 -13.60
CA VAL A 166 -25.79 -16.98 -13.96
C VAL A 166 -26.64 -16.23 -12.95
N GLY A 167 -26.12 -15.12 -12.44
CA GLY A 167 -26.81 -14.28 -11.46
C GLY A 167 -26.98 -14.89 -10.07
N GLN A 168 -26.46 -16.10 -9.81
CA GLN A 168 -26.48 -16.69 -8.47
C GLN A 168 -25.24 -16.33 -7.64
N SER A 169 -25.48 -16.17 -6.34
CA SER A 169 -24.46 -16.14 -5.31
C SER A 169 -24.45 -17.48 -4.57
N GLN A 170 -23.29 -18.11 -4.44
CA GLN A 170 -23.09 -19.26 -3.57
C GLN A 170 -22.27 -18.85 -2.36
N ILE A 171 -22.83 -19.08 -1.17
CA ILE A 171 -22.12 -18.86 0.09
C ILE A 171 -21.57 -20.20 0.56
N VAL A 172 -20.27 -20.24 0.82
CA VAL A 172 -19.60 -21.36 1.46
C VAL A 172 -19.31 -20.97 2.91
N GLN A 173 -20.04 -21.56 3.84
CA GLN A 173 -19.75 -21.49 5.27
C GLN A 173 -18.51 -22.36 5.55
N MET A 174 -17.49 -21.79 6.20
CA MET A 174 -16.27 -22.50 6.56
C MET A 174 -16.38 -23.01 8.00
N THR A 175 -16.63 -24.31 8.13
CA THR A 175 -16.79 -24.99 9.41
C THR A 175 -15.47 -25.59 9.85
N ARG A 176 -15.07 -25.31 11.10
CA ARG A 176 -13.89 -25.93 11.72
C ARG A 176 -14.11 -27.43 11.90
N VAL A 177 -13.13 -28.22 11.50
CA VAL A 177 -13.10 -29.68 11.64
C VAL A 177 -11.69 -30.13 12.05
N ALA A 178 -11.57 -31.31 12.66
CA ALA A 178 -10.25 -31.89 12.93
C ALA A 178 -9.49 -32.12 11.61
N THR A 179 -8.19 -31.85 11.61
CA THR A 179 -7.33 -32.12 10.44
C THR A 179 -7.28 -33.63 10.17
N SER A 180 -7.46 -34.02 8.92
CA SER A 180 -7.26 -35.37 8.42
C SER A 180 -6.12 -35.41 7.41
N ALA A 181 -5.62 -36.61 7.10
CA ALA A 181 -4.63 -36.76 6.03
C ALA A 181 -5.27 -36.38 4.69
N ASP A 182 -4.63 -35.45 3.98
CA ASP A 182 -5.02 -35.09 2.62
C ASP A 182 -4.71 -36.24 1.64
N ALA A 183 -5.54 -36.36 0.60
CA ALA A 183 -5.19 -37.21 -0.53
C ALA A 183 -3.95 -36.67 -1.25
N ALA A 184 -3.20 -37.56 -1.89
CA ALA A 184 -1.92 -37.22 -2.51
C ALA A 184 -2.07 -36.10 -3.56
N PRO A 185 -1.13 -35.14 -3.61
CA PRO A 185 -1.11 -34.10 -4.63
C PRO A 185 -0.85 -34.68 -6.02
N THR A 186 -1.29 -33.96 -7.05
CA THR A 186 -0.93 -34.27 -8.44
C THR A 186 0.50 -33.76 -8.69
N ALA A 187 1.33 -34.53 -9.40
CA ALA A 187 2.67 -34.11 -9.82
C ALA A 187 2.62 -33.31 -11.14
N PRO A 188 3.63 -32.46 -11.46
CA PRO A 188 3.67 -31.73 -12.73
C PRO A 188 3.60 -32.61 -13.97
N THR A 189 4.07 -33.86 -13.89
CA THR A 189 4.05 -34.82 -14.99
C THR A 189 2.65 -35.02 -15.55
N ALA A 190 1.61 -35.10 -14.71
CA ALA A 190 0.23 -35.24 -15.18
C ALA A 190 -0.24 -34.04 -16.02
N LEU A 191 0.18 -32.82 -15.66
CA LEU A 191 -0.09 -31.63 -16.46
C LEU A 191 0.67 -31.66 -17.79
N LEU A 192 1.95 -32.05 -17.75
CA LEU A 192 2.81 -32.12 -18.92
C LEU A 192 2.37 -33.20 -19.93
N ASP A 193 1.87 -34.33 -19.43
CA ASP A 193 1.33 -35.43 -20.23
C ASP A 193 -0.01 -35.06 -20.88
N SER A 194 -0.74 -34.09 -20.30
CA SER A 194 -1.94 -33.50 -20.91
C SER A 194 -1.65 -32.51 -22.05
N GLY A 195 -0.37 -32.30 -22.39
CA GLY A 195 0.07 -31.44 -23.49
C GLY A 195 0.23 -29.96 -23.13
N PHE A 196 0.29 -29.62 -21.84
CA PHE A 196 0.52 -28.25 -21.40
C PHE A 196 1.87 -27.72 -21.89
N THR A 197 1.86 -26.54 -22.51
CA THR A 197 3.06 -25.80 -22.89
C THR A 197 2.90 -24.32 -22.61
N THR A 198 3.97 -23.64 -22.22
CA THR A 198 3.99 -22.18 -22.05
C THR A 198 5.38 -21.64 -22.32
N ASN A 199 5.47 -20.58 -23.12
CA ASN A 199 6.72 -19.94 -23.50
C ASN A 199 6.61 -18.40 -23.46
N VAL A 200 7.65 -17.75 -22.96
CA VAL A 200 7.89 -16.31 -23.12
C VAL A 200 8.93 -16.10 -24.20
N SER A 201 8.76 -15.08 -25.04
CA SER A 201 9.85 -14.56 -25.87
C SER A 201 9.98 -13.04 -25.73
N ALA A 202 11.23 -12.58 -25.69
CA ALA A 202 11.62 -11.20 -25.88
C ALA A 202 12.46 -11.11 -27.16
N THR A 203 11.99 -10.40 -28.18
CA THR A 203 12.77 -10.16 -29.40
C THR A 203 13.54 -8.86 -29.26
N ILE A 204 14.86 -8.96 -29.09
CA ILE A 204 15.77 -7.82 -28.91
C ILE A 204 16.58 -7.67 -30.20
N ALA A 205 16.48 -6.52 -30.86
CA ALA A 205 17.17 -6.25 -32.13
C ALA A 205 17.01 -7.38 -33.16
N GLY A 206 15.79 -7.92 -33.30
CA GLY A 206 15.46 -9.02 -34.22
C GLY A 206 15.87 -10.43 -33.74
N LYS A 207 16.56 -10.56 -32.60
CA LYS A 207 16.99 -11.84 -32.04
C LYS A 207 16.03 -12.30 -30.92
N PRO A 208 15.40 -13.48 -31.03
CA PRO A 208 14.54 -13.99 -29.99
C PRO A 208 15.34 -14.56 -28.81
N TYR A 209 14.92 -14.20 -27.59
CA TYR A 209 15.31 -14.83 -26.35
C TYR A 209 14.09 -15.46 -25.68
N THR A 210 14.16 -16.72 -25.26
CA THR A 210 12.99 -17.49 -24.80
C THR A 210 13.19 -18.22 -23.48
N ALA A 211 12.09 -18.52 -22.80
CA ALA A 211 12.05 -19.45 -21.66
C ALA A 211 10.69 -20.18 -21.65
N SER A 212 10.72 -21.48 -21.38
CA SER A 212 9.54 -22.35 -21.37
C SER A 212 9.30 -22.93 -19.98
N ALA A 213 8.08 -22.75 -19.46
CA ALA A 213 7.68 -23.27 -18.15
C ALA A 213 7.60 -24.80 -18.17
N ASP A 214 7.06 -25.39 -19.24
CA ASP A 214 6.92 -26.84 -19.38
C ASP A 214 8.28 -27.55 -19.47
N SER A 215 9.27 -26.97 -20.16
CA SER A 215 10.63 -27.49 -20.17
C SER A 215 11.27 -27.45 -18.78
N LEU A 216 11.04 -26.37 -18.03
CA LEU A 216 11.54 -26.25 -16.65
C LEU A 216 10.86 -27.24 -15.70
N LEU A 217 9.54 -27.43 -15.81
CA LEU A 217 8.82 -28.44 -15.04
C LEU A 217 9.32 -29.86 -15.35
N ARG A 218 9.61 -30.18 -16.63
CA ARG A 218 10.20 -31.47 -17.05
C ARG A 218 11.59 -31.71 -16.45
N SER A 219 12.35 -30.65 -16.14
CA SER A 219 13.67 -30.78 -15.51
C SER A 219 13.61 -31.23 -14.04
N GLY A 220 12.43 -31.15 -13.40
CA GLY A 220 12.25 -31.49 -11.99
C GLY A 220 12.63 -30.38 -11.00
N ASN A 221 13.20 -29.27 -11.47
CA ASN A 221 13.62 -28.14 -10.62
C ASN A 221 12.49 -27.11 -10.49
N TYR A 222 11.58 -27.31 -9.55
CA TYR A 222 10.49 -26.38 -9.24
C TYR A 222 10.26 -26.24 -7.73
N LYS A 223 9.69 -25.11 -7.31
CA LYS A 223 9.20 -24.89 -5.95
C LYS A 223 7.69 -25.09 -5.91
N THR A 224 7.18 -25.84 -4.94
CA THR A 224 5.73 -26.03 -4.77
C THR A 224 5.15 -24.92 -3.89
N TRP A 225 4.19 -24.16 -4.42
CA TRP A 225 3.46 -23.13 -3.67
C TRP A 225 2.17 -23.66 -3.04
N LEU A 226 1.39 -24.40 -3.81
CA LEU A 226 0.16 -25.08 -3.37
C LEU A 226 0.30 -26.57 -3.64
N SER A 227 -0.14 -27.37 -2.68
CA SER A 227 -0.09 -28.83 -2.77
C SER A 227 -1.34 -29.40 -2.12
N GLY A 228 -2.04 -30.28 -2.84
CA GLY A 228 -3.17 -31.00 -2.29
C GLY A 228 -4.13 -31.56 -3.35
N PRO A 229 -5.30 -32.06 -2.91
CA PRO A 229 -6.22 -32.80 -3.77
C PRO A 229 -6.98 -31.93 -4.78
N VAL A 230 -7.09 -30.62 -4.56
CA VAL A 230 -7.87 -29.70 -5.40
C VAL A 230 -6.99 -28.90 -6.35
N ALA A 231 -5.93 -28.27 -5.83
CA ALA A 231 -5.05 -27.38 -6.58
C ALA A 231 -3.59 -27.68 -6.28
N ASN A 232 -2.76 -27.69 -7.33
CA ASN A 232 -1.32 -27.84 -7.21
C ASN A 232 -0.66 -26.70 -7.99
N GLU A 233 0.26 -25.97 -7.36
CA GLU A 233 0.94 -24.83 -7.96
C GLU A 233 2.44 -24.98 -7.86
N TRP A 234 3.10 -24.87 -9.00
CA TRP A 234 4.56 -25.00 -9.13
C TRP A 234 5.15 -23.73 -9.71
N MET A 235 6.24 -23.29 -9.11
CA MET A 235 6.99 -22.11 -9.52
C MET A 235 8.32 -22.54 -10.14
N VAL A 236 8.60 -22.00 -11.32
CA VAL A 236 9.85 -22.21 -12.07
C VAL A 236 10.35 -20.88 -12.60
N SER A 237 11.67 -20.77 -12.76
CA SER A 237 12.31 -19.58 -13.31
C SER A 237 13.53 -19.94 -14.14
N ALA A 238 13.83 -19.13 -15.14
CA ALA A 238 15.06 -19.22 -15.91
C ALA A 238 15.40 -17.90 -16.60
N PRO A 239 16.70 -17.59 -16.81
CA PRO A 239 17.09 -16.53 -17.73
C PRO A 239 16.53 -16.83 -19.12
N LEU A 240 16.13 -15.78 -19.86
CA LEU A 240 15.76 -15.94 -21.26
C LEU A 240 17.00 -16.35 -22.07
N LYS A 241 16.88 -17.31 -22.98
CA LYS A 241 18.02 -17.86 -23.74
C LYS A 241 17.87 -17.62 -25.23
N ASP A 242 18.97 -17.37 -25.91
CA ASP A 242 18.96 -17.35 -27.38
C ASP A 242 18.87 -18.75 -28.01
N ALA A 243 18.84 -18.80 -29.34
CA ALA A 243 18.77 -20.05 -30.11
C ALA A 243 19.95 -21.02 -29.84
N ASN A 244 21.08 -20.54 -29.34
CA ASN A 244 22.24 -21.37 -28.97
C ASN A 244 22.19 -21.81 -27.50
N GLY A 245 21.15 -21.45 -26.76
CA GLY A 245 21.01 -21.73 -25.33
C GLY A 245 21.78 -20.78 -24.42
N THR A 246 22.33 -19.67 -24.96
CA THR A 246 23.09 -18.68 -24.18
C THR A 246 22.12 -17.82 -23.37
N PRO A 247 22.26 -17.75 -22.04
CA PRO A 247 21.38 -16.93 -21.20
C PRO A 247 21.62 -15.44 -21.44
N HIS A 248 20.53 -14.68 -21.49
CA HIS A 248 20.56 -13.23 -21.39
C HIS A 248 21.00 -12.84 -19.97
N PRO A 249 21.95 -11.92 -19.80
CA PRO A 249 22.52 -11.61 -18.48
C PRO A 249 21.48 -11.04 -17.49
N HIS A 250 20.59 -10.16 -17.98
CA HIS A 250 19.61 -9.47 -17.15
C HIS A 250 18.21 -10.10 -17.15
N LEU A 251 17.62 -10.37 -18.32
CA LEU A 251 16.22 -10.78 -18.43
C LEU A 251 15.96 -12.22 -17.97
N THR A 252 15.06 -12.36 -16.99
CA THR A 252 14.65 -13.65 -16.41
C THR A 252 13.13 -13.79 -16.49
N ALA A 253 12.64 -14.95 -16.93
CA ALA A 253 11.22 -15.28 -16.83
C ALA A 253 10.96 -16.14 -15.59
N ARG A 254 9.83 -15.88 -14.92
CA ARG A 254 9.31 -16.67 -13.81
C ARG A 254 7.87 -17.04 -14.10
N PHE A 255 7.51 -18.25 -13.71
CA PHE A 255 6.20 -18.81 -13.94
C PHE A 255 5.64 -19.37 -12.64
N ALA A 256 4.36 -19.12 -12.37
CA ALA A 256 3.59 -19.87 -11.38
C ALA A 256 2.43 -20.56 -12.09
N ILE A 257 2.49 -21.89 -12.14
CA ILE A 257 1.55 -22.74 -12.88
C ILE A 257 0.65 -23.45 -11.90
N ARG A 258 -0.63 -23.05 -11.81
CA ARG A 258 -1.62 -23.66 -10.92
C ARG A 258 -2.58 -24.53 -11.73
N ALA A 259 -2.49 -25.83 -11.53
CA ALA A 259 -3.42 -26.81 -12.09
C ALA A 259 -4.48 -27.22 -11.07
N PHE A 260 -5.70 -27.46 -11.55
CA PHE A 260 -6.81 -27.92 -10.72
C PHE A 260 -7.17 -29.37 -11.04
N THR A 261 -7.18 -30.23 -10.03
CA THR A 261 -7.38 -31.67 -10.19
C THR A 261 -8.78 -31.98 -10.74
N GLY A 262 -8.82 -32.77 -11.81
CA GLY A 262 -10.06 -33.20 -12.46
C GLY A 262 -10.73 -32.12 -13.33
N THR A 263 -9.99 -31.09 -13.74
CA THR A 263 -10.37 -30.12 -14.76
C THR A 263 -9.24 -29.93 -15.78
N SER A 264 -9.51 -29.30 -16.91
CA SER A 264 -8.49 -28.85 -17.88
C SER A 264 -8.00 -27.42 -17.59
N GLN A 265 -8.49 -26.82 -16.50
CA GLN A 265 -8.24 -25.42 -16.18
C GLN A 265 -6.90 -25.27 -15.47
N VAL A 266 -6.05 -24.42 -16.03
CA VAL A 266 -4.72 -24.11 -15.49
C VAL A 266 -4.54 -22.62 -15.53
N ARG A 267 -4.19 -22.03 -14.38
CA ARG A 267 -3.80 -20.63 -14.29
C ARG A 267 -2.29 -20.53 -14.56
N VAL A 268 -1.92 -19.66 -15.49
CA VAL A 268 -0.55 -19.43 -15.94
C VAL A 268 -0.16 -18.00 -15.59
N ASP A 269 0.63 -17.84 -14.54
CA ASP A 269 1.26 -16.58 -14.20
C ASP A 269 2.63 -16.47 -14.88
N VAL A 270 2.88 -15.34 -15.53
CA VAL A 270 4.14 -15.02 -16.17
C VAL A 270 4.65 -13.70 -15.63
N THR A 271 5.84 -13.71 -15.03
CA THR A 271 6.62 -12.51 -14.71
C THR A 271 7.88 -12.48 -15.55
N VAL A 272 8.24 -11.32 -16.09
CA VAL A 272 9.58 -11.09 -16.65
C VAL A 272 10.27 -10.00 -15.83
N GLU A 273 11.53 -10.25 -15.49
CA GLU A 273 12.32 -9.43 -14.59
C GLU A 273 13.60 -8.92 -15.26
N ASN A 274 13.95 -7.67 -14.94
CA ASN A 274 15.22 -7.02 -15.26
C ASN A 274 15.79 -6.47 -13.95
N ASN A 275 16.11 -7.33 -12.98
CA ASN A 275 16.21 -6.92 -11.58
C ASN A 275 17.32 -7.56 -10.75
N TRP A 276 18.33 -8.16 -11.38
CA TRP A 276 19.48 -8.69 -10.65
C TRP A 276 20.24 -7.56 -9.96
N ALA A 277 20.35 -7.63 -8.63
CA ALA A 277 20.89 -6.56 -7.80
C ALA A 277 22.36 -6.23 -8.11
N PHE A 278 23.17 -7.25 -8.42
CA PHE A 278 24.62 -7.12 -8.61
C PHE A 278 25.10 -7.55 -10.00
N GLU A 279 24.19 -7.74 -10.98
CA GLU A 279 24.61 -8.03 -12.35
C GLU A 279 25.27 -6.79 -12.97
N PRO A 280 26.49 -6.88 -13.52
CA PRO A 280 27.17 -5.74 -14.12
C PRO A 280 26.38 -5.13 -15.28
N ASN A 281 26.56 -3.83 -15.51
CA ASN A 281 25.96 -3.09 -16.63
C ASN A 281 24.41 -3.14 -16.67
N PRO A 282 23.69 -2.89 -15.55
CA PRO A 282 22.25 -2.73 -15.58
C PRO A 282 21.85 -1.63 -16.57
N GLN A 283 20.74 -1.86 -17.28
CA GLN A 283 20.18 -0.94 -18.27
C GLN A 283 18.72 -1.29 -18.57
N ASN A 284 18.02 -0.37 -19.23
CA ASN A 284 16.71 -0.62 -19.80
C ASN A 284 16.84 -1.49 -21.06
N PHE A 285 15.86 -2.35 -21.31
CA PHE A 285 15.78 -3.15 -22.54
C PHE A 285 14.50 -2.84 -23.30
N VAL A 286 14.61 -2.61 -24.60
CA VAL A 286 13.46 -2.46 -25.50
C VAL A 286 13.32 -3.73 -26.33
N TYR A 287 12.15 -4.37 -26.28
CA TYR A 287 11.92 -5.61 -27.01
C TYR A 287 10.45 -5.85 -27.34
N ASP A 288 10.21 -6.72 -28.32
CA ASP A 288 8.86 -7.23 -28.58
C ASP A 288 8.57 -8.40 -27.64
N ALA A 289 7.63 -8.20 -26.71
CA ALA A 289 7.22 -9.21 -25.74
C ALA A 289 6.15 -10.10 -26.36
N LYS A 290 6.26 -11.42 -26.18
CA LYS A 290 5.22 -12.39 -26.54
C LYS A 290 5.12 -13.49 -25.48
N VAL A 291 3.89 -13.82 -25.11
CA VAL A 291 3.58 -15.01 -24.30
C VAL A 291 2.74 -15.96 -25.13
N THR A 292 3.12 -17.23 -25.12
CA THR A 292 2.40 -18.32 -25.78
C THR A 292 2.02 -19.38 -24.78
N VAL A 293 0.76 -19.81 -24.79
CA VAL A 293 0.23 -20.89 -23.94
C VAL A 293 -0.48 -21.88 -24.85
N ASN A 294 -0.12 -23.16 -24.76
CA ASN A 294 -0.62 -24.24 -25.63
C ASN A 294 -0.58 -23.88 -27.13
N GLY A 295 0.55 -23.30 -27.56
CA GLY A 295 0.78 -22.85 -28.94
C GLY A 295 0.07 -21.56 -29.36
N GLN A 296 -0.84 -21.00 -28.54
CA GLN A 296 -1.57 -19.77 -28.84
C GLN A 296 -0.90 -18.54 -28.25
N ALA A 297 -0.75 -17.47 -29.05
CA ALA A 297 -0.26 -16.19 -28.55
C ALA A 297 -1.34 -15.51 -27.69
N VAL A 298 -1.11 -15.44 -26.38
CA VAL A 298 -2.06 -14.88 -25.40
C VAL A 298 -1.71 -13.44 -25.00
N TYR A 299 -0.48 -13.01 -25.30
CA TYR A 299 -0.04 -11.63 -25.13
C TYR A 299 1.04 -11.28 -26.15
N THR A 300 0.95 -10.08 -26.71
CA THR A 300 1.96 -9.49 -27.59
C THR A 300 2.05 -8.00 -27.32
N LYS A 301 3.27 -7.46 -27.19
CA LYS A 301 3.53 -6.03 -27.06
C LYS A 301 4.82 -5.69 -27.78
N ALA A 302 4.70 -4.91 -28.86
CA ALA A 302 5.86 -4.42 -29.59
C ALA A 302 6.53 -3.27 -28.83
N GLY A 303 7.86 -3.21 -28.90
CA GLY A 303 8.67 -2.12 -28.35
C GLY A 303 8.43 -1.83 -26.87
N LEU A 304 8.25 -2.86 -26.04
CA LEU A 304 8.14 -2.69 -24.59
C LEU A 304 9.49 -2.23 -24.03
N THR A 305 9.54 -1.04 -23.43
CA THR A 305 10.69 -0.59 -22.63
C THR A 305 10.58 -1.18 -21.23
N HIS A 306 11.42 -2.16 -20.91
CA HIS A 306 11.52 -2.76 -19.58
C HIS A 306 12.63 -2.06 -18.80
N TYR A 307 12.24 -1.29 -17.78
CA TYR A 307 13.17 -0.54 -16.94
C TYR A 307 14.10 -1.47 -16.15
N ASN A 308 15.30 -0.97 -15.83
CA ASN A 308 16.20 -1.63 -14.91
C ASN A 308 15.61 -1.68 -13.48
N HIS A 309 15.95 -2.74 -12.74
CA HIS A 309 15.45 -3.03 -11.39
C HIS A 309 13.93 -3.05 -11.29
N ALA A 310 13.26 -3.55 -12.34
CA ALA A 310 11.81 -3.62 -12.46
C ALA A 310 11.33 -4.99 -12.96
N ARG A 311 10.05 -5.27 -12.78
CA ARG A 311 9.36 -6.50 -13.23
C ARG A 311 7.98 -6.17 -13.78
N TRP A 312 7.50 -6.97 -14.72
CA TRP A 312 6.09 -6.94 -15.13
C TRP A 312 5.50 -8.34 -15.14
N ARG A 313 4.17 -8.38 -15.02
CA ARG A 313 3.40 -9.61 -14.90
C ARG A 313 2.21 -9.64 -15.86
N LYS A 314 1.87 -10.83 -16.34
CA LYS A 314 0.55 -11.15 -16.92
C LYS A 314 0.07 -12.52 -16.44
N VAL A 315 -1.25 -12.67 -16.30
CA VAL A 315 -1.91 -13.91 -15.89
C VAL A 315 -2.85 -14.37 -17.01
N PHE A 316 -2.82 -15.67 -17.30
CA PHE A 316 -3.63 -16.31 -18.34
C PHE A 316 -4.25 -17.61 -17.83
N TRP A 317 -5.14 -18.20 -18.63
CA TRP A 317 -5.78 -19.47 -18.33
C TRP A 317 -5.80 -20.40 -19.56
N THR A 318 -5.61 -21.69 -19.33
CA THR A 318 -5.98 -22.76 -20.26
C THR A 318 -7.27 -23.44 -19.81
N GLY A 319 -7.98 -24.12 -20.71
CA GLY A 319 -9.23 -24.81 -20.37
C GLY A 319 -10.41 -23.88 -20.03
N GLY A 320 -10.25 -22.57 -20.26
CA GLY A 320 -11.22 -21.53 -19.93
C GLY A 320 -10.96 -20.88 -18.56
N GLU A 321 -10.97 -19.54 -18.52
CA GLU A 321 -10.90 -18.80 -17.25
C GLU A 321 -12.21 -18.97 -16.46
N PRO A 322 -12.14 -19.28 -15.14
CA PRO A 322 -13.31 -19.24 -14.27
C PRO A 322 -13.78 -17.79 -14.08
N TYR A 323 -14.98 -17.47 -14.55
CA TYR A 323 -15.61 -16.17 -14.36
C TYR A 323 -16.33 -16.09 -13.02
N VAL A 324 -15.56 -16.02 -11.94
CA VAL A 324 -16.07 -16.03 -10.56
C VAL A 324 -15.46 -14.89 -9.74
N HIS A 325 -16.31 -14.18 -9.01
CA HIS A 325 -15.89 -13.16 -8.06
C HIS A 325 -16.06 -13.66 -6.63
N ALA A 326 -14.94 -13.84 -5.94
CA ALA A 326 -14.90 -14.20 -4.53
C ALA A 326 -14.96 -12.94 -3.66
N LYS A 327 -15.93 -12.92 -2.73
CA LYS A 327 -16.17 -11.84 -1.76
C LYS A 327 -16.04 -12.40 -0.35
N HIS A 328 -15.08 -11.86 0.38
CA HIS A 328 -14.81 -12.24 1.75
C HIS A 328 -15.84 -11.63 2.70
N ASN A 329 -16.03 -12.26 3.85
CA ASN A 329 -16.74 -11.66 4.97
C ASN A 329 -15.89 -10.50 5.54
N VAL A 330 -16.32 -9.27 5.27
CA VAL A 330 -15.54 -8.07 5.58
C VAL A 330 -15.45 -7.88 7.09
N ARG A 331 -16.56 -8.04 7.81
CA ARG A 331 -16.60 -7.96 9.27
C ARG A 331 -15.61 -8.92 9.91
N TYR A 332 -15.53 -10.15 9.43
CA TYR A 332 -14.58 -11.14 9.94
C TYR A 332 -13.13 -10.73 9.67
N ILE A 333 -12.80 -10.26 8.46
CA ILE A 333 -11.45 -9.74 8.16
C ILE A 333 -11.08 -8.61 9.12
N LEU A 334 -11.96 -7.63 9.31
CA LEU A 334 -11.70 -6.52 10.23
C LEU A 334 -11.55 -7.01 11.67
N ASN A 335 -12.43 -7.89 12.14
CA ASN A 335 -12.38 -8.46 13.50
C ASN A 335 -11.15 -9.32 13.77
N SER A 336 -10.56 -9.93 12.73
CA SER A 336 -9.30 -10.70 12.84
C SER A 336 -8.09 -9.84 13.22
N ARG A 337 -8.22 -8.50 13.16
CA ARG A 337 -7.15 -7.50 13.39
C ARG A 337 -6.03 -7.52 12.34
N ALA A 338 -6.16 -8.31 11.27
CA ALA A 338 -5.22 -8.29 10.14
C ALA A 338 -5.24 -6.97 9.35
N LEU A 339 -6.33 -6.19 9.47
CA LEU A 339 -6.50 -4.85 8.92
C LEU A 339 -7.15 -3.94 9.97
N PRO A 340 -6.91 -2.60 9.92
CA PRO A 340 -7.56 -1.64 10.81
C PRO A 340 -9.08 -1.73 10.77
N ASN A 341 -9.76 -1.28 11.83
CA ASN A 341 -11.22 -1.27 11.91
C ASN A 341 -11.83 -0.14 11.05
N PHE A 342 -11.82 -0.33 9.73
CA PHE A 342 -12.47 0.59 8.79
C PHE A 342 -13.98 0.66 9.03
N ASP A 343 -14.56 1.84 8.87
CA ASP A 343 -15.98 2.11 9.13
C ASP A 343 -16.89 1.42 8.11
N ALA A 344 -17.47 0.28 8.52
CA ALA A 344 -18.46 -0.47 7.75
C ALA A 344 -19.77 0.29 7.49
N ASN A 345 -19.94 1.48 8.06
CA ASN A 345 -21.09 2.34 7.78
C ASN A 345 -20.85 3.33 6.63
N VAL A 346 -19.64 3.41 6.07
CA VAL A 346 -19.40 4.20 4.86
C VAL A 346 -20.30 3.68 3.73
N ARG A 347 -20.86 4.61 2.95
CA ARG A 347 -21.74 4.32 1.81
C ARG A 347 -21.08 4.85 0.55
N PHE A 348 -21.11 4.05 -0.50
CA PHE A 348 -20.46 4.39 -1.77
C PHE A 348 -21.53 4.61 -2.83
N THR A 349 -21.36 5.60 -3.68
CA THR A 349 -22.25 5.79 -4.84
C THR A 349 -21.81 4.88 -5.97
N GLU A 350 -22.75 4.41 -6.79
CA GLU A 350 -22.43 3.70 -8.04
C GLU A 350 -21.47 4.51 -8.93
N ALA A 351 -21.68 5.83 -8.99
CA ALA A 351 -20.82 6.74 -9.74
C ALA A 351 -19.36 6.68 -9.26
N LYS A 352 -19.12 6.61 -7.94
CA LYS A 352 -17.76 6.51 -7.41
C LYS A 352 -17.12 5.17 -7.76
N LEU A 353 -17.85 4.05 -7.62
CA LEU A 353 -17.33 2.72 -7.99
C LEU A 353 -17.01 2.64 -9.49
N ALA A 354 -17.86 3.21 -10.34
CA ALA A 354 -17.59 3.33 -11.77
C ALA A 354 -16.36 4.20 -12.05
N SER A 355 -16.20 5.31 -11.34
CA SER A 355 -15.07 6.23 -11.53
C SER A 355 -13.71 5.55 -11.32
N TRP A 356 -13.59 4.63 -10.36
CA TRP A 356 -12.36 3.86 -10.14
C TRP A 356 -12.01 3.02 -11.36
N LYS A 357 -12.99 2.32 -11.95
CA LYS A 357 -12.76 1.52 -13.15
C LYS A 357 -12.39 2.38 -14.35
N THR A 358 -13.10 3.49 -14.55
CA THR A 358 -12.81 4.43 -15.64
C THR A 358 -11.40 5.00 -15.50
N ALA A 359 -11.00 5.37 -14.28
CA ALA A 359 -9.66 5.86 -13.99
C ALA A 359 -8.60 4.79 -14.27
N PHE A 360 -8.88 3.50 -14.12
CA PHE A 360 -7.96 2.40 -14.42
C PHE A 360 -8.10 1.94 -15.87
N SER A 361 -7.58 2.75 -16.80
CA SER A 361 -7.61 2.46 -18.24
C SER A 361 -6.38 3.02 -18.97
N GLY A 362 -6.16 2.57 -20.20
CA GLY A 362 -5.13 3.09 -21.11
C GLY A 362 -3.70 2.60 -20.80
N ALA A 363 -2.70 3.35 -21.25
CA ALA A 363 -1.29 2.93 -21.20
C ALA A 363 -0.78 2.67 -19.77
N LYS A 364 -1.32 3.36 -18.76
CA LYS A 364 -0.92 3.18 -17.35
C LYS A 364 -1.35 1.83 -16.76
N THR A 365 -2.20 1.06 -17.43
CA THR A 365 -2.61 -0.29 -17.00
C THR A 365 -1.87 -1.42 -17.71
N GLU A 366 -0.99 -1.08 -18.66
CA GLU A 366 -0.15 -2.04 -19.37
C GLU A 366 1.16 -2.30 -18.59
N PRO A 367 1.90 -3.39 -18.91
CA PRO A 367 3.25 -3.60 -18.37
C PRO A 367 4.11 -2.35 -18.43
N MET A 368 4.84 -2.09 -17.35
CA MET A 368 5.64 -0.88 -17.13
C MET A 368 4.82 0.40 -16.91
N GLY A 369 3.51 0.31 -16.73
CA GLY A 369 2.64 1.37 -16.16
C GLY A 369 2.56 1.31 -14.63
N VAL A 370 1.81 2.23 -14.00
CA VAL A 370 1.70 2.37 -12.52
C VAL A 370 0.26 2.29 -11.98
N GLY A 371 -0.70 1.92 -12.83
CA GLY A 371 -2.11 1.83 -12.44
C GLY A 371 -2.68 3.17 -11.99
N LEU A 372 -3.23 3.21 -10.77
CA LEU A 372 -3.74 4.44 -10.14
C LEU A 372 -2.74 5.19 -9.26
N ALA A 373 -1.58 4.61 -8.99
CA ALA A 373 -0.60 5.21 -8.10
C ALA A 373 0.15 6.38 -8.76
N MET A 374 0.68 7.28 -7.94
CA MET A 374 1.41 8.45 -8.39
C MET A 374 2.79 8.08 -8.93
N ALA A 375 3.05 8.37 -10.22
CA ALA A 375 4.32 8.11 -10.89
C ALA A 375 5.55 8.71 -10.15
N TYR A 376 5.42 9.97 -9.71
CA TYR A 376 6.40 10.66 -8.86
C TYR A 376 5.90 10.62 -7.42
N MET A 377 6.26 9.57 -6.67
CA MET A 377 5.80 9.39 -5.29
C MET A 377 6.08 10.61 -4.40
N PRO A 378 7.20 11.38 -4.53
CA PRO A 378 7.42 12.56 -3.69
C PRO A 378 6.44 13.73 -3.93
N THR A 379 5.45 13.62 -4.83
CA THR A 379 4.45 14.68 -5.10
C THR A 379 3.74 15.11 -3.80
N THR A 380 3.79 16.39 -3.45
CA THR A 380 3.14 16.89 -2.24
C THR A 380 1.61 16.93 -2.36
N GLY A 381 0.90 16.84 -1.23
CA GLY A 381 -0.54 17.05 -1.13
C GLY A 381 -1.32 15.81 -0.68
N GLY A 382 -2.62 15.99 -0.44
CA GLY A 382 -3.54 14.87 -0.17
C GLY A 382 -3.74 14.03 -1.43
N ARG A 383 -3.62 12.71 -1.32
CA ARG A 383 -3.74 11.78 -2.45
C ARG A 383 -4.48 10.51 -2.07
N ASP A 384 -5.11 9.90 -3.07
CA ASP A 384 -5.85 8.64 -2.91
C ASP A 384 -4.93 7.42 -2.72
N ASP A 385 -3.63 7.55 -2.98
CA ASP A 385 -2.65 6.48 -2.82
C ASP A 385 -1.92 6.49 -1.46
N ILE A 386 -2.26 7.45 -0.57
CA ILE A 386 -1.68 7.59 0.77
C ILE A 386 -2.66 7.05 1.83
N GLY A 387 -2.18 6.17 2.70
CA GLY A 387 -2.93 5.61 3.82
C GLY A 387 -2.36 4.27 4.28
N ILE A 388 -3.00 3.64 5.28
CA ILE A 388 -2.71 2.23 5.60
C ILE A 388 -3.08 1.36 4.40
N LEU A 389 -4.21 1.68 3.76
CA LEU A 389 -4.57 1.21 2.44
C LEU A 389 -4.85 2.43 1.54
N PRO A 390 -4.48 2.40 0.24
CA PRO A 390 -4.98 3.34 -0.75
C PRO A 390 -6.51 3.39 -0.78
N ALA A 391 -7.09 4.52 -1.17
CA ALA A 391 -8.53 4.76 -1.24
C ALA A 391 -9.26 3.69 -2.06
N TRP A 392 -8.70 3.25 -3.19
CA TRP A 392 -9.29 2.19 -4.02
C TRP A 392 -9.25 0.82 -3.34
N ALA A 393 -8.19 0.53 -2.59
CA ALA A 393 -8.00 -0.73 -1.86
C ALA A 393 -8.92 -0.80 -0.64
N ALA A 394 -9.03 0.30 0.11
CA ALA A 394 -9.99 0.45 1.19
C ALA A 394 -11.44 0.39 0.63
N THR A 395 -11.72 1.01 -0.52
CA THR A 395 -13.03 0.87 -1.19
C THR A 395 -13.31 -0.59 -1.53
N TYR A 396 -12.34 -1.33 -2.09
CA TYR A 396 -12.50 -2.76 -2.35
C TYR A 396 -12.76 -3.55 -1.07
N LEU A 397 -11.97 -3.37 -0.02
CA LEU A 397 -12.18 -4.04 1.27
C LEU A 397 -13.62 -3.85 1.76
N MET A 398 -14.09 -2.60 1.76
CA MET A 398 -15.39 -2.23 2.32
C MET A 398 -16.58 -2.60 1.45
N THR A 399 -16.42 -2.71 0.13
CA THR A 399 -17.54 -2.97 -0.80
C THR A 399 -17.55 -4.38 -1.37
N GLN A 400 -16.38 -5.04 -1.37
CA GLN A 400 -16.13 -6.24 -2.16
C GLN A 400 -16.60 -6.09 -3.62
N ASP A 401 -16.64 -4.87 -4.18
CA ASP A 401 -17.06 -4.61 -5.56
C ASP A 401 -15.99 -5.09 -6.54
N LYS A 402 -16.41 -5.75 -7.62
CA LYS A 402 -15.49 -6.33 -8.60
C LYS A 402 -14.63 -5.27 -9.29
N ARG A 403 -15.18 -4.09 -9.61
CA ARG A 403 -14.43 -2.99 -10.24
C ARG A 403 -13.33 -2.50 -9.32
N ALA A 404 -13.63 -2.28 -8.04
CA ALA A 404 -12.64 -1.88 -7.05
C ALA A 404 -11.57 -2.97 -6.85
N LYS A 405 -11.96 -4.26 -6.88
CA LYS A 405 -11.01 -5.39 -6.87
C LYS A 405 -10.08 -5.37 -8.09
N ASP A 406 -10.62 -5.23 -9.30
CA ASP A 406 -9.83 -5.19 -10.54
C ASP A 406 -8.79 -4.05 -10.48
N VAL A 407 -9.19 -2.88 -9.97
CA VAL A 407 -8.31 -1.72 -9.81
C VAL A 407 -7.23 -1.98 -8.76
N THR A 408 -7.60 -2.57 -7.63
CA THR A 408 -6.69 -2.88 -6.52
C THR A 408 -5.63 -3.89 -6.94
N LEU A 409 -6.06 -5.02 -7.50
CA LEU A 409 -5.17 -6.08 -7.97
C LEU A 409 -4.36 -5.62 -9.18
N GLY A 410 -4.98 -4.93 -10.14
CA GLY A 410 -4.31 -4.44 -11.33
C GLY A 410 -3.27 -3.34 -11.04
N THR A 411 -3.49 -2.49 -10.03
CA THR A 411 -2.45 -1.54 -9.59
C THR A 411 -1.31 -2.27 -8.87
N ALA A 412 -1.62 -3.33 -8.10
CA ALA A 412 -0.60 -4.15 -7.45
C ALA A 412 0.24 -4.97 -8.45
N ASP A 413 -0.35 -5.46 -9.54
CA ASP A 413 0.39 -6.10 -10.65
C ASP A 413 1.44 -5.15 -11.26
N LEU A 414 1.22 -3.85 -11.16
CA LEU A 414 2.03 -2.78 -11.75
C LEU A 414 2.98 -2.11 -10.77
N ALA A 415 2.96 -2.50 -9.48
CA ALA A 415 3.92 -2.04 -8.48
C ALA A 415 5.36 -2.44 -8.85
N GLY A 416 5.51 -3.50 -9.64
CA GLY A 416 6.75 -3.97 -10.24
C GLY A 416 7.46 -2.99 -11.18
N SER A 417 6.77 -1.93 -11.63
CA SER A 417 7.28 -0.99 -12.65
C SER A 417 8.28 0.03 -12.11
N TRP A 418 8.30 0.29 -10.80
CA TRP A 418 9.34 1.11 -10.19
C TRP A 418 10.65 0.33 -10.12
N SER A 419 11.75 1.06 -10.28
CA SER A 419 13.13 0.56 -10.15
C SER A 419 13.54 0.27 -8.69
N ALA A 420 12.65 -0.35 -7.91
CA ALA A 420 12.80 -0.73 -6.51
C ALA A 420 13.09 -2.23 -6.32
N HIS A 421 13.17 -3.00 -7.41
CA HIS A 421 13.30 -4.46 -7.37
C HIS A 421 14.75 -4.87 -7.53
N TYR A 422 15.37 -5.32 -6.44
CA TYR A 422 16.75 -5.80 -6.41
C TYR A 422 16.74 -7.24 -5.93
N ARG A 423 16.98 -8.19 -6.83
CA ARG A 423 16.99 -9.62 -6.54
C ARG A 423 18.42 -10.13 -6.42
N ASP A 424 18.70 -10.87 -5.36
CA ASP A 424 19.96 -11.59 -5.23
C ASP A 424 19.93 -12.90 -6.05
N ARG A 425 20.93 -13.10 -6.91
CA ARG A 425 21.10 -14.30 -7.72
C ARG A 425 21.40 -15.54 -6.87
N ASN A 426 22.03 -15.38 -5.71
CA ASN A 426 22.43 -16.49 -4.84
C ASN A 426 21.25 -17.11 -4.11
N THR A 427 20.33 -16.28 -3.62
CA THR A 427 19.15 -16.73 -2.87
C THR A 427 17.91 -16.85 -3.75
N ASP A 428 17.92 -16.23 -4.94
CA ASP A 428 16.78 -16.04 -5.82
C ASP A 428 15.61 -15.32 -5.13
N ARG A 429 15.91 -14.41 -4.20
CA ARG A 429 14.95 -13.61 -3.39
C ARG A 429 15.31 -12.12 -3.43
N PRO A 430 14.39 -11.22 -2.99
CA PRO A 430 14.76 -9.82 -2.74
C PRO A 430 16.05 -9.73 -1.93
N VAL A 431 16.94 -8.83 -2.33
CA VAL A 431 18.24 -8.62 -1.67
C VAL A 431 18.02 -8.16 -0.23
N SER A 432 18.87 -8.60 0.70
CA SER A 432 18.73 -8.28 2.12
C SER A 432 19.99 -7.65 2.70
N VAL A 433 19.81 -6.65 3.57
CA VAL A 433 20.88 -6.06 4.37
C VAL A 433 21.50 -7.02 5.39
N VAL A 434 20.89 -8.19 5.61
CA VAL A 434 21.50 -9.26 6.42
C VAL A 434 22.65 -9.91 5.65
N ASP A 435 22.49 -10.09 4.34
CA ASP A 435 23.51 -10.68 3.46
C ASP A 435 24.55 -9.63 3.02
N TYR A 436 24.11 -8.39 2.79
CA TYR A 436 24.97 -7.26 2.40
C TYR A 436 24.72 -6.04 3.30
N PRO A 437 25.28 -6.02 4.53
CA PRO A 437 25.02 -4.97 5.52
C PRO A 437 25.41 -3.56 5.08
N TYR A 438 26.34 -3.42 4.13
CA TYR A 438 26.90 -2.17 3.64
C TYR A 438 26.34 -1.77 2.25
N MET A 439 25.40 -2.51 1.67
CA MET A 439 24.75 -2.09 0.41
C MET A 439 24.02 -0.75 0.55
N THR A 440 23.91 0.03 -0.52
CA THR A 440 22.97 1.17 -0.56
C THR A 440 22.76 1.65 -2.00
N ILE A 441 21.60 2.25 -2.25
CA ILE A 441 21.27 2.99 -3.48
C ILE A 441 21.66 4.48 -3.39
N LEU A 442 22.14 4.93 -2.24
CA LEU A 442 22.58 6.29 -1.97
C LEU A 442 24.11 6.33 -1.76
N GLY A 443 24.67 7.52 -1.62
CA GLY A 443 26.09 7.70 -1.28
C GLY A 443 27.05 7.35 -2.41
N GLN A 444 28.31 7.10 -2.03
CA GLN A 444 29.39 6.73 -2.95
C GLN A 444 29.84 5.29 -2.70
N LYS A 445 30.54 4.68 -3.67
CA LYS A 445 31.06 3.31 -3.55
C LYS A 445 31.87 3.08 -2.27
N THR A 446 32.59 4.08 -1.77
CA THR A 446 33.38 3.95 -0.54
C THR A 446 32.54 3.71 0.71
N ASP A 447 31.28 4.15 0.71
CA ASP A 447 30.34 3.97 1.82
C ASP A 447 29.89 2.51 1.95
N THR A 448 30.14 1.67 0.93
CA THR A 448 29.72 0.27 0.88
C THR A 448 30.82 -0.72 1.21
N TYR A 449 31.96 -0.24 1.72
CA TYR A 449 33.06 -1.12 2.10
C TYR A 449 32.69 -1.96 3.33
N ASN A 450 32.59 -3.27 3.15
CA ASN A 450 32.40 -4.20 4.25
C ASN A 450 33.77 -4.56 4.86
N PRO A 451 34.04 -4.17 6.14
CA PRO A 451 35.31 -4.41 6.79
C PRO A 451 35.55 -5.89 7.13
N VAL A 452 34.52 -6.74 7.12
CA VAL A 452 34.62 -8.18 7.36
C VAL A 452 35.04 -8.89 6.08
N THR A 453 34.32 -8.66 4.97
CA THR A 453 34.59 -9.33 3.68
C THR A 453 35.71 -8.68 2.88
N LYS A 454 36.12 -7.45 3.24
CA LYS A 454 37.09 -6.62 2.52
C LYS A 454 36.66 -6.26 1.09
N ASN A 455 35.36 -6.34 0.81
CA ASN A 455 34.76 -6.05 -0.48
C ASN A 455 33.80 -4.86 -0.41
N PHE A 456 33.50 -4.27 -1.56
CA PHE A 456 32.46 -3.24 -1.70
C PHE A 456 31.13 -3.88 -2.09
N GLU A 457 30.08 -3.58 -1.34
CA GLU A 457 28.71 -4.04 -1.59
C GLU A 457 27.91 -3.02 -2.42
N ALA A 458 28.60 -2.25 -3.27
CA ALA A 458 27.96 -1.26 -4.12
C ALA A 458 27.18 -1.94 -5.25
N PHE A 459 25.96 -1.47 -5.50
CA PHE A 459 25.24 -1.85 -6.70
C PHE A 459 26.00 -1.37 -7.95
N PRO A 460 26.02 -2.16 -9.04
CA PRO A 460 26.67 -1.76 -10.29
C PRO A 460 26.07 -0.47 -10.86
N GLN A 461 26.93 0.35 -11.46
CA GLN A 461 26.50 1.55 -12.18
C GLN A 461 25.83 1.17 -13.50
N CYS A 462 24.93 2.04 -13.97
CA CYS A 462 24.32 1.93 -15.30
C CYS A 462 25.40 1.66 -16.37
N ALA A 463 25.08 0.80 -17.34
CA ALA A 463 25.97 0.50 -18.45
C ALA A 463 26.39 1.80 -19.17
N ALA A 464 27.68 1.93 -19.50
CA ALA A 464 28.21 3.14 -20.11
C ALA A 464 27.51 3.43 -21.45
N GLY A 465 26.88 4.61 -21.56
CA GLY A 465 26.15 5.04 -22.74
C GLY A 465 24.76 4.41 -22.92
N ALA A 466 24.29 3.59 -21.98
CA ALA A 466 22.95 3.02 -22.02
C ALA A 466 21.90 3.92 -21.36
N ASP A 467 20.63 3.62 -21.64
CA ASP A 467 19.50 4.25 -20.96
C ASP A 467 19.16 3.47 -19.68
N CYS A 468 19.17 4.17 -18.54
CA CYS A 468 18.65 3.69 -17.26
C CYS A 468 17.55 4.59 -16.71
N ASN A 469 17.06 5.54 -17.49
CA ASN A 469 16.04 6.47 -17.04
C ASN A 469 14.72 5.72 -16.83
N THR A 470 14.01 6.08 -15.78
CA THR A 470 12.64 5.64 -15.52
C THR A 470 11.76 6.88 -15.37
N PRO A 471 10.51 6.87 -15.86
CA PRO A 471 9.57 7.97 -15.63
C PRO A 471 9.07 8.01 -14.19
N TYR A 472 9.50 7.08 -13.33
CA TYR A 472 8.97 6.88 -12.00
C TYR A 472 9.99 7.19 -10.92
N THR A 473 9.53 7.83 -9.85
CA THR A 473 10.31 8.07 -8.65
C THR A 473 9.59 7.42 -7.49
N HIS A 474 10.26 6.48 -6.84
CA HIS A 474 9.78 5.80 -5.66
C HIS A 474 10.31 6.53 -4.41
N ASP A 475 9.55 6.47 -3.30
CA ASP A 475 9.80 7.25 -2.09
C ASP A 475 9.13 6.58 -0.88
N GLY A 476 9.87 6.36 0.21
CA GLY A 476 9.30 5.80 1.45
C GLY A 476 8.25 6.72 2.06
N ALA A 477 8.50 8.03 2.05
CA ALA A 477 7.63 9.05 2.65
C ALA A 477 6.25 9.21 1.96
N HIS A 478 6.04 8.63 0.79
CA HIS A 478 4.78 8.66 0.07
C HIS A 478 4.44 7.31 -0.61
N GLN A 479 4.98 6.21 -0.08
CA GLN A 479 4.82 4.88 -0.62
C GLN A 479 3.38 4.35 -0.44
N PRO A 480 2.67 4.01 -1.53
CA PRO A 480 1.37 3.35 -1.45
C PRO A 480 1.47 1.93 -0.89
N ALA A 481 0.44 1.46 -0.18
CA ALA A 481 0.36 0.05 0.22
C ALA A 481 -0.18 -0.78 -0.97
N PHE A 482 0.74 -1.35 -1.76
CA PHE A 482 0.38 -2.07 -2.98
C PHE A 482 -0.13 -3.47 -2.73
N ALA A 483 0.63 -4.29 -2.00
CA ALA A 483 0.58 -5.74 -2.20
C ALA A 483 0.06 -6.54 -0.98
N TYR A 484 -0.01 -5.95 0.22
CA TYR A 484 -0.49 -6.64 1.43
C TYR A 484 -1.93 -7.12 1.30
N LEU A 485 -2.89 -6.20 1.05
CA LEU A 485 -4.31 -6.59 0.85
C LEU A 485 -4.47 -7.56 -0.33
N PRO A 486 -3.90 -7.33 -1.53
CA PRO A 486 -3.92 -8.31 -2.62
C PRO A 486 -3.45 -9.70 -2.22
N TYR A 487 -2.32 -9.85 -1.52
CA TYR A 487 -1.85 -11.15 -1.06
C TYR A 487 -2.80 -11.75 -0.01
N LEU A 488 -3.25 -10.94 0.94
CA LEU A 488 -4.16 -11.35 2.02
C LEU A 488 -5.41 -12.05 1.46
N VAL A 489 -6.04 -11.48 0.42
CA VAL A 489 -7.30 -12.01 -0.14
C VAL A 489 -7.11 -13.02 -1.28
N THR A 490 -5.96 -13.08 -1.95
CA THR A 490 -5.74 -13.99 -3.09
C THR A 490 -4.84 -15.19 -2.77
N GLY A 491 -3.89 -15.04 -1.84
CA GLY A 491 -2.83 -16.02 -1.62
C GLY A 491 -1.78 -16.08 -2.74
N ASP A 492 -1.80 -15.14 -3.68
CA ASP A 492 -0.93 -15.17 -4.85
C ASP A 492 0.53 -14.85 -4.50
N TYR A 493 1.45 -15.75 -4.85
CA TYR A 493 2.87 -15.58 -4.53
C TYR A 493 3.47 -14.29 -5.12
N TYR A 494 2.98 -13.82 -6.28
CA TYR A 494 3.46 -12.57 -6.86
C TYR A 494 3.29 -11.40 -5.90
N TYR A 495 2.11 -11.25 -5.30
CA TYR A 495 1.84 -10.15 -4.37
C TYR A 495 2.61 -10.31 -3.06
N LEU A 496 2.84 -11.54 -2.58
CA LEU A 496 3.73 -11.76 -1.44
C LEU A 496 5.15 -11.26 -1.74
N GLU A 497 5.69 -11.65 -2.90
CA GLU A 497 7.05 -11.30 -3.26
C GLU A 497 7.18 -9.80 -3.58
N GLU A 498 6.16 -9.20 -4.18
CA GLU A 498 6.07 -7.75 -4.39
C GLU A 498 6.13 -7.00 -3.04
N LEU A 499 5.33 -7.43 -2.05
CA LEU A 499 5.38 -6.88 -0.69
C LEU A 499 6.78 -7.01 -0.07
N GLN A 500 7.46 -8.14 -0.30
CA GLN A 500 8.81 -8.35 0.20
C GLN A 500 9.85 -7.49 -0.51
N PHE A 501 9.72 -7.23 -1.81
CA PHE A 501 10.60 -6.30 -2.53
C PHE A 501 10.51 -4.89 -1.95
N TRP A 502 9.29 -4.36 -1.79
CA TRP A 502 9.07 -3.05 -1.17
C TRP A 502 9.57 -3.00 0.28
N ALA A 503 9.30 -4.04 1.08
CA ALA A 503 9.81 -4.11 2.46
C ALA A 503 11.35 -4.13 2.53
N MET A 504 12.03 -4.82 1.61
CA MET A 504 13.50 -4.79 1.60
C MET A 504 14.01 -3.43 1.12
N TRP A 505 13.37 -2.82 0.13
CA TRP A 505 13.73 -1.50 -0.37
C TRP A 505 13.63 -0.42 0.73
N ASP A 506 12.53 -0.40 1.49
CA ASP A 506 12.32 0.49 2.63
C ASP A 506 13.47 0.39 3.66
N ILE A 507 14.08 -0.79 3.77
CA ILE A 507 15.21 -1.04 4.67
C ILE A 507 16.55 -0.58 4.07
N PHE A 508 16.86 -0.95 2.82
CA PHE A 508 18.18 -0.66 2.24
C PHE A 508 18.29 0.73 1.58
N MET A 509 17.19 1.47 1.42
CA MET A 509 17.22 2.80 0.81
C MET A 509 18.11 3.78 1.59
N ALA A 510 18.26 3.60 2.91
CA ALA A 510 19.15 4.43 3.74
C ALA A 510 20.61 3.96 3.68
N ASN A 511 21.56 4.90 3.78
CA ASN A 511 22.98 4.57 3.92
C ASN A 511 23.22 3.68 5.17
N PRO A 512 24.21 2.76 5.15
CA PRO A 512 24.39 1.73 6.18
C PRO A 512 24.40 2.26 7.62
N GLY A 513 25.15 3.34 7.89
CA GLY A 513 25.24 3.92 9.23
C GLY A 513 23.90 4.44 9.78
N TYR A 514 23.01 4.97 8.93
CA TYR A 514 21.71 5.46 9.36
C TYR A 514 20.74 4.34 9.77
N ARG A 515 20.92 3.15 9.20
CA ARG A 515 20.11 1.96 9.49
C ARG A 515 20.76 0.97 10.44
N ASP A 516 21.88 1.34 11.09
CA ASP A 516 22.69 0.42 11.91
C ASP A 516 23.01 -0.87 11.13
N HIS A 517 23.38 -0.73 9.85
CA HIS A 517 23.74 -1.82 8.96
C HIS A 517 22.63 -2.89 8.89
N GLU A 518 22.94 -4.15 9.20
CA GLU A 518 22.00 -5.27 9.16
C GLU A 518 20.81 -5.14 10.13
N LYS A 519 20.82 -4.19 11.09
CA LYS A 519 19.65 -3.99 11.95
C LYS A 519 18.44 -3.44 11.20
N GLY A 520 18.65 -2.72 10.10
CA GLY A 520 17.58 -2.18 9.26
C GLY A 520 16.72 -1.12 9.96
N LEU A 521 17.33 -0.18 10.68
CA LEU A 521 16.59 0.89 11.35
C LEU A 521 16.10 1.95 10.34
N ILE A 522 14.82 2.30 10.39
CA ILE A 522 14.18 3.29 9.49
C ILE A 522 14.22 4.73 10.03
N LYS A 523 14.78 4.93 11.24
CA LYS A 523 14.79 6.19 12.02
C LYS A 523 15.28 7.45 11.32
N ALA A 524 15.98 7.33 10.20
CA ALA A 524 16.64 8.44 9.52
C ALA A 524 15.74 9.20 8.55
N ASP A 525 14.59 8.65 8.16
CA ASP A 525 13.67 9.31 7.23
C ASP A 525 12.77 10.36 7.94
N GLN A 526 11.97 11.07 7.17
CA GLN A 526 10.85 11.89 7.65
C GLN A 526 9.87 11.03 8.46
N VAL A 527 9.17 11.64 9.41
CA VAL A 527 8.26 10.91 10.32
C VAL A 527 7.21 10.09 9.56
N ARG A 528 6.69 10.60 8.44
CA ARG A 528 5.77 9.82 7.59
C ARG A 528 6.44 8.68 6.82
N GLY A 529 7.70 8.82 6.42
CA GLY A 529 8.47 7.74 5.80
C GLY A 529 8.68 6.60 6.78
N GLN A 530 9.12 6.94 7.99
CA GLN A 530 9.17 5.98 9.11
C GLN A 530 7.84 5.27 9.36
N ALA A 531 6.71 5.97 9.20
CA ALA A 531 5.40 5.34 9.31
C ALA A 531 5.17 4.32 8.18
N TRP A 532 5.32 4.73 6.91
CA TRP A 532 5.02 3.85 5.78
C TRP A 532 6.02 2.71 5.62
N ASP A 533 7.29 2.92 5.92
CA ASP A 533 8.32 1.88 5.94
C ASP A 533 7.98 0.84 7.03
N LEU A 534 7.62 1.29 8.24
CA LEU A 534 7.21 0.38 9.33
C LEU A 534 5.94 -0.39 8.97
N ARG A 535 4.97 0.25 8.29
CA ARG A 535 3.75 -0.40 7.78
C ARG A 535 4.12 -1.55 6.85
N THR A 536 4.87 -1.27 5.78
CA THR A 536 5.22 -2.26 4.76
C THR A 536 6.04 -3.41 5.37
N VAL A 537 7.06 -3.11 6.18
CA VAL A 537 7.90 -4.12 6.83
C VAL A 537 7.09 -4.95 7.84
N GLY A 538 6.20 -4.32 8.60
CA GLY A 538 5.31 -5.00 9.55
C GLY A 538 4.29 -5.92 8.89
N GLU A 539 3.65 -5.45 7.83
CA GLU A 539 2.74 -6.24 6.99
C GLU A 539 3.45 -7.43 6.35
N ALA A 540 4.65 -7.21 5.80
CA ALA A 540 5.49 -8.27 5.23
C ALA A 540 5.87 -9.31 6.29
N ALA A 541 6.32 -8.86 7.47
CA ALA A 541 6.68 -9.73 8.58
C ALA A 541 5.48 -10.53 9.10
N TYR A 542 4.29 -9.94 9.15
CA TYR A 542 3.07 -10.59 9.59
C TYR A 542 2.62 -11.72 8.65
N ILE A 543 2.59 -11.46 7.33
CA ILE A 543 1.94 -12.35 6.36
C ILE A 543 2.88 -13.30 5.63
N THR A 544 4.19 -13.01 5.61
CA THR A 544 5.19 -13.92 5.03
C THR A 544 5.04 -15.31 5.68
N PRO A 545 5.00 -16.40 4.89
CA PRO A 545 4.82 -17.74 5.43
C PRO A 545 5.85 -18.10 6.49
N ASP A 546 5.46 -18.89 7.49
CA ASP A 546 6.34 -19.17 8.63
C ASP A 546 7.62 -19.93 8.23
N ALA A 547 7.53 -20.75 7.18
CA ALA A 547 8.66 -21.50 6.62
C ALA A 547 9.47 -20.73 5.57
N ASP A 548 9.08 -19.50 5.22
CA ASP A 548 9.80 -18.70 4.24
C ASP A 548 11.14 -18.19 4.82
N PRO A 549 12.27 -18.27 4.08
CA PRO A 549 13.57 -17.82 4.59
C PRO A 549 13.62 -16.36 5.03
N LEU A 550 12.78 -15.47 4.48
CA LEU A 550 12.75 -14.07 4.86
C LEU A 550 11.98 -13.81 6.17
N LYS A 551 11.21 -14.79 6.67
CA LYS A 551 10.33 -14.62 7.84
C LYS A 551 11.10 -14.15 9.08
N GLY A 552 12.22 -14.80 9.39
CA GLY A 552 13.02 -14.50 10.57
C GLY A 552 13.56 -13.06 10.55
N GLN A 553 14.17 -12.66 9.43
CA GLN A 553 14.75 -11.32 9.30
C GLN A 553 13.69 -10.21 9.26
N LEU A 554 12.55 -10.41 8.60
CA LEU A 554 11.47 -9.43 8.59
C LEU A 554 10.93 -9.16 10.00
N ASN A 555 10.74 -10.22 10.81
CA ASN A 555 10.39 -10.07 12.21
C ASN A 555 11.47 -9.35 13.02
N ASN A 556 12.76 -9.61 12.71
CA ASN A 556 13.86 -8.90 13.36
C ASN A 556 13.86 -7.41 13.01
N PHE A 557 13.60 -7.00 11.77
CA PHE A 557 13.50 -5.59 11.41
C PHE A 557 12.39 -4.88 12.18
N VAL A 558 11.19 -5.48 12.29
CA VAL A 558 10.10 -4.91 13.10
C VAL A 558 10.54 -4.77 14.56
N ASN A 559 11.11 -5.83 15.15
CA ASN A 559 11.54 -5.81 16.54
C ASN A 559 12.67 -4.80 16.80
N ASN A 560 13.68 -4.72 15.93
CA ASN A 560 14.79 -3.78 16.05
C ASN A 560 14.30 -2.33 16.02
N ASN A 561 13.37 -2.00 15.13
CA ASN A 561 12.79 -0.67 15.06
C ASN A 561 11.95 -0.35 16.30
N LEU A 562 11.08 -1.26 16.75
CA LEU A 562 10.30 -1.08 17.97
C LEU A 562 11.18 -0.96 19.22
N ASP A 563 12.26 -1.75 19.31
CA ASP A 563 13.24 -1.63 20.40
C ASP A 563 13.94 -0.28 20.37
N TRP A 564 14.34 0.20 19.18
CA TRP A 564 14.96 1.50 19.02
C TRP A 564 14.01 2.64 19.45
N TYR A 565 12.76 2.64 18.99
CA TYR A 565 11.79 3.66 19.41
C TYR A 565 11.51 3.59 20.91
N ASN A 566 11.33 2.40 21.47
CA ASN A 566 11.07 2.27 22.91
C ASN A 566 12.27 2.73 23.74
N LEU A 567 13.50 2.43 23.33
CA LEU A 567 14.71 2.87 24.01
C LEU A 567 14.86 4.40 23.97
N ASN A 568 14.67 5.02 22.80
CA ASN A 568 14.97 6.44 22.61
C ASN A 568 13.82 7.36 23.02
N TYR A 569 12.58 6.84 23.04
CA TYR A 569 11.37 7.61 23.33
C TYR A 569 10.57 7.05 24.51
N THR A 570 9.96 5.88 24.37
CA THR A 570 9.00 5.39 25.36
C THR A 570 9.58 5.23 26.78
N ASN A 571 10.78 4.66 26.87
CA ASN A 571 11.46 4.34 28.13
C ASN A 571 12.48 5.41 28.54
N ASN A 572 12.62 6.49 27.75
CA ASN A 572 13.54 7.56 28.02
C ASN A 572 12.83 8.67 28.83
N PRO A 573 13.21 8.90 30.11
CA PRO A 573 12.55 9.87 30.98
C PRO A 573 12.75 11.33 30.54
N ASP A 574 13.76 11.61 29.71
CA ASP A 574 14.10 12.96 29.24
C ASP A 574 13.33 13.35 27.96
N THR A 575 12.33 12.55 27.56
CA THR A 575 11.55 12.81 26.35
C THR A 575 10.48 13.87 26.55
N ASN A 576 10.02 14.46 25.44
CA ASN A 576 8.99 15.48 25.48
C ASN A 576 7.68 14.94 26.06
N VAL A 577 6.94 15.81 26.74
CA VAL A 577 5.65 15.47 27.37
C VAL A 577 4.58 15.07 26.37
N PHE A 578 4.70 15.53 25.11
CA PHE A 578 3.69 15.38 24.07
C PHE A 578 3.57 13.96 23.54
N GLY A 579 4.65 13.19 23.55
CA GLY A 579 4.70 11.89 22.88
C GLY A 579 4.98 12.00 21.38
N VAL A 580 5.72 13.03 20.93
CA VAL A 580 6.06 13.26 19.51
C VAL A 580 7.50 12.88 19.21
N LEU A 581 7.78 12.42 17.98
CA LEU A 581 9.17 12.22 17.56
C LEU A 581 9.89 13.57 17.41
N THR A 582 11.15 13.66 17.81
CA THR A 582 11.88 14.95 17.90
C THR A 582 13.28 14.92 17.28
N HIS A 583 13.58 13.92 16.44
CA HIS A 583 14.82 13.92 15.66
C HIS A 583 14.81 15.03 14.59
N SER A 584 15.94 15.25 13.94
CA SER A 584 16.15 16.41 13.05
C SER A 584 15.09 16.56 11.95
N SER A 585 14.70 15.48 11.29
CA SER A 585 13.66 15.52 10.24
C SER A 585 12.24 15.66 10.79
N ALA A 586 11.98 15.30 12.05
CA ALA A 586 10.69 15.58 12.71
C ALA A 586 10.52 17.07 13.04
N MET A 587 11.63 17.75 13.36
CA MET A 587 11.68 19.16 13.73
C MET A 587 11.91 20.09 12.53
N GLY A 588 11.50 19.70 11.32
CA GLY A 588 11.80 20.43 10.08
C GLY A 588 11.03 21.75 9.86
N TYR A 589 10.11 22.13 10.74
CA TYR A 589 9.22 23.28 10.53
C TYR A 589 9.62 24.49 11.37
N ASN A 590 9.25 25.69 10.88
CA ASN A 590 9.40 26.96 11.58
C ASN A 590 10.83 27.17 12.13
N GLY A 591 11.84 26.92 11.30
CA GLY A 591 13.25 27.10 11.68
C GLY A 591 13.72 26.18 12.80
N GLY A 592 13.19 24.95 12.89
CA GLY A 592 13.56 23.99 13.93
C GLY A 592 12.67 24.02 15.18
N SER A 593 11.72 24.95 15.27
CA SER A 593 10.85 25.11 16.44
C SER A 593 9.58 24.26 16.39
N GLY A 594 9.17 23.85 15.19
CA GLY A 594 7.92 23.14 14.96
C GLY A 594 8.08 21.81 14.24
N MET A 595 6.99 21.06 14.28
CA MET A 595 6.81 19.74 13.66
C MET A 595 5.47 19.68 12.90
N ALA A 596 5.26 18.68 12.05
CA ALA A 596 4.02 18.47 11.29
C ALA A 596 3.08 17.45 11.95
N PRO A 597 1.97 17.86 12.61
CA PRO A 597 1.12 16.93 13.37
C PRO A 597 0.60 15.76 12.55
N TRP A 598 0.24 16.02 11.29
CA TRP A 598 -0.28 15.00 10.37
C TRP A 598 0.75 13.89 10.06
N MET A 599 2.06 14.16 10.03
CA MET A 599 3.07 13.10 9.84
C MET A 599 3.14 12.21 11.08
N ASP A 600 3.12 12.84 12.25
CA ASP A 600 3.19 12.15 13.54
C ASP A 600 1.91 11.36 13.84
N ASP A 601 0.75 11.81 13.32
CA ASP A 601 -0.51 11.08 13.30
C ASP A 601 -0.41 9.81 12.44
N PHE A 602 0.18 9.87 11.24
CA PHE A 602 0.44 8.67 10.45
C PHE A 602 1.32 7.67 11.19
N PHE A 603 2.40 8.14 11.83
CA PHE A 603 3.25 7.26 12.64
C PHE A 603 2.48 6.62 13.80
N THR A 604 1.67 7.39 14.52
CA THR A 604 0.81 6.88 15.60
C THR A 604 -0.18 5.83 15.10
N ALA A 605 -0.80 6.07 13.94
CA ALA A 605 -1.71 5.13 13.31
C ALA A 605 -1.01 3.81 12.92
N ILE A 606 0.20 3.88 12.39
CA ILE A 606 0.97 2.68 12.04
C ILE A 606 1.41 1.92 13.28
N VAL A 607 1.88 2.57 14.34
CA VAL A 607 2.19 1.85 15.60
C VAL A 607 0.94 1.15 16.15
N GLY A 608 -0.24 1.79 16.00
CA GLY A 608 -1.55 1.19 16.27
C GLY A 608 -1.79 -0.09 15.47
N HIS A 609 -1.62 -0.02 14.16
CA HIS A 609 -1.77 -1.17 13.27
C HIS A 609 -0.77 -2.29 13.57
N ILE A 610 0.51 -1.97 13.81
CA ILE A 610 1.53 -2.96 14.19
C ILE A 610 1.19 -3.67 15.51
N ASN A 611 0.60 -2.95 16.47
CA ASN A 611 0.07 -3.56 17.68
C ASN A 611 -1.10 -4.52 17.39
N GLU A 612 -2.01 -4.17 16.47
CA GLU A 612 -3.10 -5.07 16.03
C GLU A 612 -2.60 -6.34 15.36
N LEU A 613 -1.52 -6.25 14.58
CA LEU A 613 -0.84 -7.40 13.97
C LEU A 613 -0.18 -8.33 15.01
N GLY A 614 -0.15 -7.94 16.30
CA GLY A 614 0.28 -8.78 17.41
C GLY A 614 1.71 -8.53 17.88
N TYR A 615 2.39 -7.49 17.38
CA TYR A 615 3.73 -7.11 17.84
C TYR A 615 3.65 -6.37 19.18
N THR A 616 3.78 -7.11 20.28
CA THR A 616 3.54 -6.60 21.65
C THR A 616 4.44 -5.43 22.07
N LYS A 617 5.63 -5.29 21.47
CA LYS A 617 6.54 -4.15 21.68
C LYS A 617 5.98 -2.82 21.16
N ALA A 618 4.96 -2.85 20.30
CA ALA A 618 4.30 -1.64 19.81
C ALA A 618 3.34 -1.03 20.83
N LEU A 619 2.76 -1.80 21.75
CA LEU A 619 1.82 -1.30 22.76
C LEU A 619 2.39 -0.18 23.65
N PRO A 620 3.58 -0.33 24.29
CA PRO A 620 4.14 0.76 25.10
C PRO A 620 4.42 2.01 24.25
N LEU A 621 4.95 1.85 23.03
CA LEU A 621 5.14 2.96 22.10
C LEU A 621 3.82 3.63 21.72
N LEU A 622 2.76 2.86 21.44
CA LEU A 622 1.44 3.38 21.12
C LEU A 622 0.86 4.21 22.26
N LYS A 623 0.98 3.74 23.51
CA LYS A 623 0.55 4.50 24.70
C LYS A 623 1.31 5.83 24.83
N TRP A 624 2.60 5.84 24.52
CA TRP A 624 3.39 7.07 24.51
C TRP A 624 2.97 8.01 23.37
N LYS A 625 2.79 7.48 22.15
CA LYS A 625 2.32 8.22 20.96
C LYS A 625 0.92 8.80 21.12
N ALA A 626 -0.01 8.05 21.71
CA ALA A 626 -1.42 8.42 21.89
C ALA A 626 -1.60 9.72 22.70
N LYS A 627 -0.63 10.07 23.54
CA LYS A 627 -0.60 11.34 24.29
C LYS A 627 -0.83 12.55 23.38
N PHE A 628 -0.20 12.58 22.21
CA PHE A 628 -0.20 13.76 21.33
C PHE A 628 -1.57 14.07 20.72
N PRO A 629 -2.24 13.14 20.00
CA PRO A 629 -3.58 13.39 19.49
C PRO A 629 -4.60 13.62 20.63
N ILE A 630 -4.45 12.97 21.79
CA ILE A 630 -5.33 13.20 22.96
C ILE A 630 -5.20 14.63 23.46
N MET A 631 -3.98 15.11 23.69
CA MET A 631 -3.74 16.47 24.20
C MET A 631 -4.24 17.55 23.26
N ARG A 632 -4.11 17.34 21.93
CA ARG A 632 -4.63 18.30 20.94
C ARG A 632 -6.15 18.43 20.95
N MET A 633 -6.87 17.42 21.44
CA MET A 633 -8.34 17.46 21.55
C MET A 633 -8.84 17.88 22.94
N THR A 634 -8.11 17.57 24.01
CA THR A 634 -8.64 17.62 25.39
C THR A 634 -8.00 18.66 26.30
N SER A 635 -6.88 19.28 25.90
CA SER A 635 -6.21 20.26 26.77
C SER A 635 -7.04 21.54 26.90
N PRO A 636 -7.32 22.04 28.12
CA PRO A 636 -8.22 23.18 28.32
C PRO A 636 -7.67 24.51 27.75
N ASP A 637 -6.35 24.64 27.71
CA ASP A 637 -5.66 25.86 27.25
C ASP A 637 -5.32 25.84 25.75
N ALA A 638 -5.82 24.85 25.01
CA ALA A 638 -5.64 24.71 23.57
C ALA A 638 -7.00 24.59 22.88
N CYS A 639 -7.11 25.13 21.67
CA CYS A 639 -8.38 25.06 20.96
C CYS A 639 -8.47 23.82 20.07
N TRP A 640 -9.42 22.92 20.38
CA TRP A 640 -9.56 21.63 19.71
C TRP A 640 -9.81 21.75 18.19
N ILE A 641 -10.46 22.83 17.72
CA ILE A 641 -10.66 23.04 16.27
C ILE A 641 -9.34 23.28 15.52
N SER A 642 -8.26 23.64 16.22
CA SER A 642 -6.90 23.74 15.69
C SER A 642 -6.08 22.46 15.90
N GLY A 643 -6.69 21.37 16.41
CA GLY A 643 -6.01 20.11 16.68
C GLY A 643 -5.37 19.46 15.46
N ALA A 644 -5.82 19.78 14.25
CA ALA A 644 -5.28 19.31 12.98
C ALA A 644 -4.47 20.38 12.21
N ILE A 645 -3.84 21.33 12.93
CA ILE A 645 -2.99 22.37 12.31
C ILE A 645 -1.85 21.76 11.48
N TYR A 646 -1.46 22.45 10.40
CA TYR A 646 -0.42 21.98 9.48
C TYR A 646 0.97 21.84 10.14
N SER A 647 1.36 22.82 10.96
CA SER A 647 2.60 22.83 11.72
C SER A 647 2.34 23.30 13.15
N LEU A 648 2.94 22.64 14.14
CA LEU A 648 2.82 22.97 15.56
C LEU A 648 4.22 23.26 16.12
N ASN A 649 4.40 24.45 16.70
CA ASN A 649 5.57 24.80 17.48
C ASN A 649 5.53 24.06 18.82
N ILE A 650 6.61 23.33 19.14
CA ILE A 650 6.75 22.61 20.41
C ILE A 650 7.90 23.16 21.28
N ARG A 651 8.54 24.25 20.81
CA ARG A 651 9.57 25.03 21.52
C ARG A 651 9.71 26.41 20.88
N ASN A 652 10.40 27.33 21.55
CA ASN A 652 10.61 28.71 21.06
C ASN A 652 11.65 28.83 19.94
N GLY A 653 12.55 27.84 19.77
CA GLY A 653 13.62 27.87 18.78
C GLY A 653 14.36 26.53 18.68
N ALA A 654 15.19 26.36 17.64
CA ALA A 654 15.82 25.07 17.31
C ALA A 654 16.67 24.43 18.43
N ASN A 655 17.15 25.21 19.40
CA ASN A 655 17.94 24.73 20.53
C ASN A 655 17.27 25.01 21.89
N GLY A 656 16.03 25.52 21.89
CA GLY A 656 15.28 25.78 23.12
C GLY A 656 14.68 24.50 23.71
N PRO A 657 14.34 24.51 25.02
CA PRO A 657 13.63 23.40 25.65
C PRO A 657 12.25 23.22 25.02
N PHE A 658 11.77 21.98 25.03
CA PHE A 658 10.39 21.69 24.64
C PHE A 658 9.41 22.30 25.64
N TYR A 659 8.26 22.75 25.14
CA TYR A 659 7.15 23.17 25.97
C TYR A 659 6.66 22.04 26.86
N THR A 660 6.06 22.41 27.99
CA THR A 660 5.58 21.47 29.01
C THR A 660 4.06 21.27 28.98
N SER A 661 3.37 22.03 28.13
CA SER A 661 1.91 21.96 27.99
C SER A 661 1.45 22.22 26.56
N MET A 662 0.29 21.67 26.19
CA MET A 662 -0.33 21.94 24.89
C MET A 662 -0.79 23.39 24.75
N GLY A 663 -1.10 24.07 25.86
CA GLY A 663 -1.45 25.50 25.85
C GLY A 663 -0.29 26.39 25.40
N GLU A 664 0.94 26.08 25.81
CA GLU A 664 2.14 26.77 25.32
C GLU A 664 2.35 26.51 23.81
N ALA A 665 2.24 25.26 23.39
CA ALA A 665 2.35 24.88 21.97
C ALA A 665 1.29 25.57 21.10
N TYR A 666 0.04 25.61 21.56
CA TYR A 666 -1.06 26.30 20.89
C TYR A 666 -0.79 27.81 20.80
N ARG A 667 -0.44 28.48 21.91
CA ARG A 667 -0.14 29.92 21.90
C ARG A 667 1.02 30.28 20.98
N ALA A 668 2.04 29.43 20.90
CA ALA A 668 3.19 29.63 20.03
C ALA A 668 2.90 29.37 18.54
N SER A 669 1.80 28.68 18.21
CA SER A 669 1.47 28.26 16.85
C SER A 669 0.26 28.98 16.25
N ALA A 670 -0.68 29.39 17.10
CA ALA A 670 -1.89 30.07 16.67
C ALA A 670 -1.59 31.53 16.29
N PRO A 671 -2.25 32.06 15.23
CA PRO A 671 -2.21 33.49 14.94
C PRO A 671 -2.62 34.32 16.16
N ALA A 672 -1.88 35.41 16.43
CA ALA A 672 -2.12 36.26 17.60
C ALA A 672 -3.56 36.82 17.67
N SER A 673 -4.21 37.00 16.53
CA SER A 673 -5.61 37.44 16.42
C SER A 673 -6.62 36.42 16.96
N LEU A 674 -6.27 35.14 17.04
CA LEU A 674 -7.17 34.09 17.52
C LEU A 674 -7.09 33.87 19.03
N LEU A 675 -5.96 34.23 19.67
CA LEU A 675 -5.72 33.97 21.10
C LEU A 675 -6.73 34.62 22.05
N PRO A 676 -7.24 35.85 21.79
CA PRO A 676 -8.25 36.47 22.65
C PRO A 676 -9.67 35.89 22.47
N LEU A 677 -9.91 35.11 21.42
CA LEU A 677 -11.24 34.61 21.08
C LEU A 677 -11.53 33.31 21.85
N GLY A 678 -12.77 33.16 22.32
CA GLY A 678 -13.21 31.90 22.91
C GLY A 678 -13.08 30.75 21.91
N CYS A 679 -12.52 29.61 22.34
CA CYS A 679 -12.37 28.45 21.47
C CYS A 679 -13.72 28.01 20.90
N ASN A 680 -13.78 27.74 19.59
CA ASN A 680 -15.00 27.33 18.89
C ASN A 680 -16.17 28.33 19.03
N SER A 681 -15.89 29.60 19.36
CA SER A 681 -16.90 30.66 19.39
C SER A 681 -17.29 31.10 17.98
N ASN A 682 -18.47 31.73 17.84
CA ASN A 682 -18.86 32.38 16.60
C ASN A 682 -17.79 33.36 16.09
N ALA A 683 -17.17 34.14 16.99
CA ALA A 683 -16.12 35.09 16.63
C ALA A 683 -14.88 34.39 16.04
N MET A 684 -14.44 33.28 16.63
CA MET A 684 -13.31 32.50 16.11
C MET A 684 -13.65 31.84 14.77
N ALA A 685 -14.85 31.29 14.63
CA ALA A 685 -15.34 30.72 13.38
C ALA A 685 -15.35 31.78 12.25
N THR A 686 -15.87 32.98 12.51
CA THR A 686 -15.81 34.11 11.59
C THR A 686 -14.37 34.50 11.23
N ALA A 687 -13.47 34.60 12.21
CA ALA A 687 -12.08 34.96 11.98
C ALA A 687 -11.32 33.94 11.10
N LEU A 688 -11.70 32.66 11.19
CA LEU A 688 -11.12 31.57 10.40
C LEU A 688 -11.85 31.30 9.08
N SER A 689 -12.98 31.99 8.82
CA SER A 689 -13.90 31.66 7.72
C SER A 689 -14.39 30.21 7.76
N LEU A 690 -14.69 29.71 8.96
CA LEU A 690 -15.20 28.36 9.24
C LEU A 690 -16.59 28.42 9.89
N ARG A 691 -17.27 27.27 9.99
CA ARG A 691 -18.48 27.09 10.82
C ARG A 691 -18.11 26.81 12.27
N VAL A 692 -19.02 27.11 13.20
CA VAL A 692 -18.90 26.59 14.57
C VAL A 692 -18.90 25.06 14.55
N GLY A 693 -17.94 24.46 15.24
CA GLY A 693 -17.69 23.03 15.28
C GLY A 693 -16.84 22.49 14.12
N GLU A 694 -16.36 23.35 13.22
CA GLU A 694 -15.50 22.96 12.10
C GLU A 694 -14.03 23.04 12.49
N MET A 695 -13.26 21.99 12.19
CA MET A 695 -11.82 21.99 12.42
C MET A 695 -11.09 22.72 11.28
N THR A 696 -9.96 23.35 11.60
CA THR A 696 -9.00 23.83 10.59
C THR A 696 -8.37 22.66 9.83
N GLY A 697 -7.79 22.93 8.65
CA GLY A 697 -7.04 21.91 7.91
C GLY A 697 -7.88 21.07 6.95
N TYR A 698 -8.90 21.67 6.31
CA TYR A 698 -9.76 21.03 5.30
C TYR A 698 -10.64 19.91 5.89
N SER A 699 -11.47 20.23 6.89
CA SER A 699 -12.28 19.26 7.66
C SER A 699 -13.33 18.50 6.85
N ASP A 700 -13.69 18.99 5.67
CA ASP A 700 -14.61 18.36 4.71
C ASP A 700 -13.90 17.45 3.70
N SER A 701 -12.56 17.49 3.62
CA SER A 701 -11.77 16.68 2.70
C SER A 701 -11.44 15.31 3.31
N ASN A 702 -11.69 14.24 2.55
CA ASN A 702 -11.30 12.88 2.91
C ASN A 702 -9.77 12.67 2.98
N THR A 703 -8.99 13.61 2.47
CA THR A 703 -7.52 13.66 2.58
C THR A 703 -7.02 14.87 3.40
N GLY A 704 -7.93 15.59 4.06
CA GLY A 704 -7.60 16.73 4.92
C GLY A 704 -6.91 16.31 6.21
N TYR A 705 -6.33 17.26 6.94
CA TYR A 705 -5.58 16.97 8.18
C TYR A 705 -6.45 16.35 9.28
N PRO A 706 -7.73 16.73 9.48
CA PRO A 706 -8.63 16.01 10.37
C PRO A 706 -8.81 14.53 9.98
N SER A 707 -8.88 14.23 8.68
CA SER A 707 -8.96 12.85 8.18
C SER A 707 -7.66 12.09 8.51
N ASN A 708 -6.50 12.68 8.27
CA ASN A 708 -5.20 12.08 8.62
C ASN A 708 -5.06 11.80 10.14
N MET A 709 -5.64 12.66 10.98
CA MET A 709 -5.65 12.53 12.43
C MET A 709 -6.61 11.42 12.93
N GLN A 710 -7.65 11.07 12.16
CA GLN A 710 -8.69 10.15 12.60
C GLN A 710 -8.15 8.76 12.99
N PRO A 711 -7.30 8.08 12.20
CA PRO A 711 -6.73 6.79 12.61
C PRO A 711 -5.90 6.87 13.90
N ALA A 712 -5.12 7.94 14.08
CA ALA A 712 -4.33 8.14 15.29
C ALA A 712 -5.24 8.28 16.54
N LEU A 713 -6.32 9.04 16.43
CA LEU A 713 -7.32 9.18 17.49
C LEU A 713 -8.10 7.89 17.74
N ALA A 714 -8.39 7.11 16.70
CA ALA A 714 -9.06 5.82 16.82
C ALA A 714 -8.25 4.87 17.72
N TYR A 715 -6.95 4.70 17.43
CA TYR A 715 -6.06 3.90 18.27
C TYR A 715 -5.80 4.53 19.64
N ALA A 716 -5.73 5.87 19.74
CA ALA A 716 -5.59 6.55 21.02
C ALA A 716 -6.81 6.34 21.93
N ALA A 717 -8.02 6.19 21.38
CA ALA A 717 -9.21 5.86 22.15
C ALA A 717 -9.13 4.48 22.81
N GLU A 718 -8.46 3.51 22.16
CA GLU A 718 -8.29 2.16 22.68
C GLU A 718 -7.29 2.09 23.83
N VAL A 719 -6.20 2.86 23.77
CA VAL A 719 -5.09 2.75 24.74
C VAL A 719 -5.00 3.91 25.73
N GLY A 720 -5.69 5.03 25.47
CA GLY A 720 -5.60 6.28 26.23
C GLY A 720 -6.59 6.39 27.40
N GLY A 721 -7.35 5.33 27.70
CA GLY A 721 -8.36 5.32 28.76
C GLY A 721 -9.43 6.38 28.57
N THR A 722 -9.93 6.97 29.66
CA THR A 722 -10.99 8.01 29.63
C THR A 722 -10.59 9.23 28.81
N SER A 723 -9.32 9.66 28.86
CA SER A 723 -8.85 10.80 28.06
C SER A 723 -8.87 10.48 26.56
N GLY A 724 -8.53 9.24 26.19
CA GLY A 724 -8.63 8.74 24.81
C GLY A 724 -10.05 8.75 24.27
N THR A 725 -10.99 8.14 25.01
CA THR A 725 -12.40 8.11 24.61
C THR A 725 -13.04 9.50 24.59
N THR A 726 -12.63 10.40 25.49
CA THR A 726 -13.04 11.81 25.48
C THR A 726 -12.52 12.53 24.24
N ALA A 727 -11.23 12.36 23.89
CA ALA A 727 -10.64 12.96 22.69
C ALA A 727 -11.37 12.51 21.42
N TRP A 728 -11.66 11.22 21.30
CA TRP A 728 -12.45 10.66 20.21
C TRP A 728 -13.86 11.25 20.15
N SER A 729 -14.52 11.39 21.29
CA SER A 729 -15.88 11.95 21.38
C SER A 729 -15.91 13.41 20.92
N ILE A 730 -14.94 14.24 21.35
CA ILE A 730 -14.80 15.63 20.88
C ILE A 730 -14.59 15.65 19.37
N PHE A 731 -13.66 14.84 18.87
CA PHE A 731 -13.35 14.77 17.45
C PHE A 731 -14.59 14.39 16.63
N MET A 732 -15.33 13.36 17.04
CA MET A 732 -16.54 12.91 16.35
C MET A 732 -17.74 13.85 16.52
N ALA A 733 -17.72 14.78 17.47
CA ALA A 733 -18.74 15.80 17.63
C ALA A 733 -18.58 17.00 16.68
N ARG A 734 -17.48 17.08 15.91
CA ARG A 734 -17.27 18.14 14.92
C ARG A 734 -18.43 18.22 13.93
N SER A 735 -18.84 19.44 13.59
CA SER A 735 -20.01 19.71 12.75
C SER A 735 -19.74 19.46 11.26
N VAL A 736 -18.46 19.39 10.87
CA VAL A 736 -18.02 19.21 9.49
C VAL A 736 -17.11 18.00 9.39
N LYS A 737 -17.53 17.04 8.58
CA LYS A 737 -16.83 15.76 8.38
C LYS A 737 -16.70 15.50 6.89
N PRO A 738 -15.65 14.78 6.47
CA PRO A 738 -15.53 14.36 5.09
C PRO A 738 -16.61 13.33 4.72
N ASP A 739 -16.96 13.31 3.44
CA ASP A 739 -17.66 12.16 2.86
C ASP A 739 -16.64 11.06 2.51
N TYR A 740 -16.49 10.09 3.40
CA TYR A 740 -15.61 8.94 3.17
C TYR A 740 -16.12 7.99 2.06
N GLY A 741 -17.34 8.16 1.56
CA GLY A 741 -17.81 7.49 0.35
C GLY A 741 -17.00 7.88 -0.90
N LEU A 742 -16.29 9.00 -0.87
CA LEU A 742 -15.40 9.45 -1.94
C LEU A 742 -13.97 8.87 -1.85
N GLY A 743 -13.58 8.37 -0.68
CA GLY A 743 -12.27 7.77 -0.40
C GLY A 743 -12.16 7.44 1.09
N PRO A 744 -12.15 6.15 1.47
CA PRO A 744 -12.25 5.73 2.87
C PRO A 744 -10.90 5.42 3.52
N GLN A 745 -9.76 5.82 2.93
CA GLN A 745 -8.41 5.44 3.36
C GLN A 745 -8.08 5.82 4.82
N PHE A 746 -8.78 6.82 5.38
CA PHE A 746 -8.64 7.24 6.78
C PHE A 746 -9.91 7.04 7.62
N ALA A 747 -10.93 6.37 7.08
CA ALA A 747 -12.19 6.09 7.75
C ALA A 747 -12.04 4.94 8.77
N ILE A 748 -11.16 5.10 9.74
CA ILE A 748 -10.85 4.10 10.78
C ILE A 748 -11.53 4.52 12.08
N LEU A 749 -12.10 3.54 12.79
CA LEU A 749 -12.79 3.70 14.07
C LEU A 749 -12.07 2.95 15.19
N PRO A 750 -12.23 3.37 16.46
CA PRO A 750 -11.86 2.53 17.60
C PRO A 750 -12.57 1.17 17.53
N ARG A 751 -11.95 0.14 18.09
CA ARG A 751 -12.56 -1.19 18.25
C ARG A 751 -13.45 -1.35 19.46
#